data_AF-A0A6P8J9W9-F1
#
_entry.id   AF-A0A6P8J9W9-F1
#
_cell.length_a   1.000
_cell.length_b   1.000
_cell.length_c   1.000
_cell.angle_alpha   90.00
_cell.angle_beta   90.00
_cell.angle_gamma   90.00
#
_symmetry.space_group_name_H-M   'P 1'
#
loop_
_entity.id
_entity.type
_entity.pdbx_description
1 polymer ?
#
loop_
_entity_poly.entity_id
_entity_poly.type
_entity_poly.pdbx_seq_one_letter_code
_entity_poly.pdbx_strand_id
1 'polypeptide(L)'
;MGAKQSLKKRLRQDLADALFRSAMLEALQEAANESDGSSEMLEHAWDPSDCSPPFVVLPDRLTARRQLSILTSDCIRGKKRYRDGQHVWEINWENEERGTFAIVGVATPKAPLQSLGYEPLIGSNSESWGWDIVSKTLWHCGKRGSYPAVGTGFQVPDTFFVILDMDQRTLSFSTSDLHLGVAFTDLPKQLDRPMCPVVNAIFGNCDIRMRYMGKGESIISNLRRPIAFHRATSETPSEAPKKASEDSRRKSTGTPGKDSDSSVVEASKRYQFARHKHGENVAVMYAGKKAKRVDPFGSCCDGVVITSEPLKDNELFEVRLDSKIDRWVGSLFIGATTNDSNSFSTFPQIMVDYTQGSNFMWAGDQIVFNKKLTTTVKEDTGKLTTGDRIGVMRKSDNSLHFYLNGKDIGNCFKTIPDVLYGVVDIYGQAEQVTITGGTAETQSSNDDEESVEQDHIIVMVQMKKVIELMKLPFNPLLIIKMLYQGVLEPYTDTRDRAVRQRYGDHLSDIGAVPELKKFLERLDRPDLGIESEEGWVGITIVRSILWNYSDASLKIAKEIGKCGLLGRFVNDLKRIGPSGAFGDEKQKRIIDSAVNILHNCAKATENRQVFRDINAVEILAPFLKCEESEVVISALLAMSYITEDNQSHLLDADTKTISQIQGMLVNAANSPGLRGASGSCTWSALEIVSGIANIAVNEKNRANLIDAGVIPPLFDVIKKGDPIDKECSANALWLLANSEPGKKKIRDYPGAMATLNELSKNSNKSIAAAAKRVLLRIKQQPMKQGVSLKGIPRKNCAYKETCRLFIKSLNLNDVLFDHKFDKCYCTECHASRNEKLYYTQGKPAKDYSIPIGWARSALKMERTALVHNCNKDWHVAYHGTSPDSVKSILEDGKLLMPGDETLEGRRLSEVDGHFTDDNKPEGFNTKQIFVSPSIRYSGLEVYAKSKRFEDPQTKKTYKAKVVFQLWIKPDSYKVGQQTVGAENEIDPKFSNQEIEWATARRSAIHLYGVLVHLEE
;
A
#
# COMPACT_ATOMS: atom_id res chain seq x y z
N MET A 1 25.22 -30.65 -28.33
CA MET A 1 23.79 -30.47 -28.69
C MET A 1 23.01 -29.59 -27.71
N GLY A 2 23.16 -29.76 -26.38
CA GLY A 2 22.32 -29.09 -25.36
C GLY A 2 22.09 -27.58 -25.51
N ALA A 3 23.05 -26.78 -25.97
CA ALA A 3 22.88 -25.33 -26.16
C ALA A 3 21.75 -24.95 -27.13
N LYS A 4 21.52 -25.71 -28.22
CA LYS A 4 20.36 -25.47 -29.11
C LYS A 4 19.02 -25.89 -28.48
N GLN A 5 19.06 -26.68 -27.41
CA GLN A 5 17.89 -27.19 -26.71
C GLN A 5 17.51 -26.28 -25.53
N SER A 6 18.48 -25.73 -24.80
CA SER A 6 18.23 -24.64 -23.83
C SER A 6 17.82 -23.35 -24.53
N LEU A 7 18.42 -23.01 -25.68
CA LEU A 7 17.97 -21.86 -26.49
C LEU A 7 16.53 -22.07 -26.97
N LYS A 8 16.16 -23.26 -27.46
CA LYS A 8 14.75 -23.59 -27.80
C LYS A 8 13.81 -23.63 -26.59
N LYS A 9 14.30 -23.90 -25.37
CA LYS A 9 13.46 -23.89 -24.16
C LYS A 9 13.23 -22.46 -23.64
N ARG A 10 14.25 -21.60 -23.69
CA ARG A 10 14.06 -20.13 -23.56
C ARG A 10 13.11 -19.63 -24.64
N LEU A 11 13.38 -19.89 -25.91
CA LEU A 11 12.50 -19.50 -27.01
C LEU A 11 11.07 -20.00 -26.86
N ARG A 12 10.78 -21.11 -26.16
CA ARG A 12 9.40 -21.55 -25.88
C ARG A 12 8.72 -20.81 -24.73
N GLN A 13 9.49 -20.33 -23.76
CA GLN A 13 8.96 -19.54 -22.64
C GLN A 13 8.87 -18.07 -23.03
N ASP A 14 9.89 -17.55 -23.71
CA ASP A 14 9.86 -16.27 -24.43
C ASP A 14 8.75 -16.25 -25.48
N LEU A 15 8.48 -17.36 -26.20
CA LEU A 15 7.34 -17.47 -27.14
C LEU A 15 6.01 -17.72 -26.42
N ALA A 16 5.97 -18.33 -25.23
CA ALA A 16 4.73 -18.42 -24.47
C ALA A 16 4.32 -17.03 -23.95
N ASP A 17 5.27 -16.26 -23.42
CA ASP A 17 5.02 -14.90 -22.94
C ASP A 17 4.89 -13.90 -24.11
N ALA A 18 5.53 -14.15 -25.26
CA ALA A 18 5.33 -13.37 -26.49
C ALA A 18 4.07 -13.76 -27.26
N LEU A 19 3.58 -15.01 -27.20
CA LEU A 19 2.25 -15.38 -27.69
C LEU A 19 1.17 -14.87 -26.73
N PHE A 20 1.40 -14.88 -25.42
CA PHE A 20 0.53 -14.21 -24.45
C PHE A 20 0.47 -12.70 -24.72
N ARG A 21 1.61 -12.05 -25.00
CA ARG A 21 1.65 -10.64 -25.42
C ARG A 21 1.10 -10.42 -26.83
N SER A 22 1.26 -11.38 -27.75
CA SER A 22 0.72 -11.33 -29.12
C SER A 22 -0.79 -11.47 -29.08
N ALA A 23 -1.34 -12.54 -28.53
CA ALA A 23 -2.79 -12.71 -28.35
C ALA A 23 -3.41 -11.60 -27.49
N MET A 24 -2.72 -11.07 -26.47
CA MET A 24 -3.18 -9.87 -25.76
C MET A 24 -3.14 -8.62 -26.66
N LEU A 25 -2.12 -8.44 -27.51
CA LEU A 25 -2.06 -7.34 -28.48
C LEU A 25 -3.07 -7.50 -29.61
N GLU A 26 -3.28 -8.71 -30.12
CA GLU A 26 -4.20 -9.07 -31.19
C GLU A 26 -5.64 -8.96 -30.68
N ALA A 27 -5.97 -9.43 -29.48
CA ALA A 27 -7.27 -9.18 -28.84
C ALA A 27 -7.47 -7.69 -28.46
N LEU A 28 -6.41 -6.96 -28.08
CA LEU A 28 -6.49 -5.49 -27.90
C LEU A 28 -6.59 -4.74 -29.23
N GLN A 29 -6.09 -5.30 -30.33
CA GLN A 29 -6.22 -4.76 -31.69
C GLN A 29 -7.57 -5.11 -32.29
N GLU A 30 -8.13 -6.29 -32.06
CA GLU A 30 -9.48 -6.67 -32.44
C GLU A 30 -10.51 -5.87 -31.63
N ALA A 31 -10.34 -5.70 -30.33
CA ALA A 31 -11.15 -4.77 -29.53
C ALA A 31 -10.95 -3.28 -29.93
N ALA A 32 -9.83 -2.93 -30.58
CA ALA A 32 -9.65 -1.61 -31.20
C ALA A 32 -10.25 -1.54 -32.62
N ASN A 33 -10.35 -2.65 -33.34
CA ASN A 33 -10.97 -2.73 -34.67
C ASN A 33 -12.51 -2.81 -34.55
N GLU A 34 -13.06 -3.36 -33.46
CA GLU A 34 -14.46 -3.13 -33.05
C GLU A 34 -14.73 -1.66 -32.71
N SER A 35 -13.69 -0.84 -32.54
CA SER A 35 -13.79 0.62 -32.40
C SER A 35 -13.52 1.41 -33.70
N ASP A 36 -13.60 0.77 -34.88
CA ASP A 36 -13.62 1.46 -36.18
C ASP A 36 -14.94 2.22 -36.42
N GLY A 37 -15.17 3.25 -35.61
CA GLY A 37 -15.89 4.41 -36.07
C GLY A 37 -15.07 5.01 -37.21
N SER A 38 -15.58 4.87 -38.44
CA SER A 38 -14.85 5.13 -39.68
C SER A 38 -14.10 6.48 -39.68
N SER A 39 -13.09 6.61 -40.56
CA SER A 39 -12.28 7.85 -40.67
C SER A 39 -13.12 9.13 -40.80
N GLU A 40 -14.31 9.07 -41.42
CA GLU A 40 -15.26 10.20 -41.46
C GLU A 40 -15.90 10.46 -40.08
N MET A 41 -16.28 9.43 -39.33
CA MET A 41 -16.84 9.60 -37.97
C MET A 41 -15.81 10.23 -37.01
N LEU A 42 -14.53 9.81 -37.07
CA LEU A 42 -13.44 10.37 -36.24
C LEU A 42 -12.92 11.75 -36.68
N GLU A 43 -13.22 12.17 -37.91
CA GLU A 43 -13.09 13.57 -38.32
C GLU A 43 -14.16 14.45 -37.65
N HIS A 44 -15.40 13.96 -37.57
CA HIS A 44 -16.58 14.71 -37.15
C HIS A 44 -16.88 14.63 -35.63
N ALA A 45 -16.05 13.93 -34.86
CA ALA A 45 -16.19 13.65 -33.43
C ALA A 45 -15.97 14.87 -32.51
N TRP A 46 -16.04 14.65 -31.19
CA TRP A 46 -15.70 15.67 -30.18
C TRP A 46 -14.24 16.12 -30.28
N ASP A 47 -13.97 17.39 -29.99
CA ASP A 47 -12.61 17.93 -29.96
C ASP A 47 -12.03 17.93 -28.53
N PRO A 48 -11.00 17.13 -28.23
CA PRO A 48 -10.29 17.21 -26.94
C PRO A 48 -9.53 18.53 -26.75
N SER A 49 -9.51 19.42 -27.74
CA SER A 49 -8.81 20.71 -27.74
C SER A 49 -9.77 21.92 -27.79
N ASP A 50 -11.08 21.67 -27.88
CA ASP A 50 -12.13 22.71 -27.92
C ASP A 50 -13.24 22.40 -26.89
N CYS A 51 -12.80 22.13 -25.66
CA CYS A 51 -13.62 21.79 -24.50
C CYS A 51 -13.22 22.59 -23.25
N SER A 52 -14.16 22.76 -22.32
CA SER A 52 -13.88 23.29 -20.98
C SER A 52 -13.08 22.29 -20.14
N PRO A 53 -12.26 22.73 -19.16
CA PRO A 53 -11.36 21.85 -18.41
C PRO A 53 -11.98 20.59 -17.76
N PRO A 54 -13.26 20.56 -17.33
CA PRO A 54 -13.87 19.33 -16.81
C PRO A 54 -14.26 18.30 -17.88
N PHE A 55 -14.34 18.66 -19.17
CA PHE A 55 -14.67 17.71 -20.24
C PHE A 55 -13.42 16.99 -20.74
N VAL A 56 -13.48 15.66 -20.81
CA VAL A 56 -12.42 14.81 -21.34
C VAL A 56 -13.00 13.84 -22.37
N VAL A 57 -12.46 13.85 -23.58
CA VAL A 57 -12.81 12.84 -24.60
C VAL A 57 -12.17 11.51 -24.24
N LEU A 58 -12.98 10.45 -24.19
CA LEU A 58 -12.57 9.09 -23.80
C LEU A 58 -11.79 8.38 -24.94
N PRO A 59 -11.15 7.23 -24.67
CA PRO A 59 -10.34 6.52 -25.68
C PRO A 59 -11.07 6.09 -26.95
N ASP A 60 -12.40 5.91 -26.91
CA ASP A 60 -13.21 5.64 -28.12
C ASP A 60 -13.31 6.86 -29.07
N ARG A 61 -12.89 8.04 -28.59
CA ARG A 61 -12.86 9.34 -29.26
C ARG A 61 -14.20 9.89 -29.72
N LEU A 62 -15.30 9.18 -29.43
CA LEU A 62 -16.69 9.59 -29.72
C LEU A 62 -17.43 10.00 -28.45
N THR A 63 -16.97 9.59 -27.27
CA THR A 63 -17.59 9.88 -25.97
C THR A 63 -16.83 10.97 -25.23
N ALA A 64 -17.52 11.99 -24.74
CA ALA A 64 -16.97 13.03 -23.87
C ALA A 64 -17.55 12.90 -22.47
N ARG A 65 -16.68 12.69 -21.47
CA ARG A 65 -17.05 12.66 -20.05
C ARG A 65 -16.88 14.03 -19.43
N ARG A 66 -17.91 14.57 -18.76
CA ARG A 66 -17.71 15.70 -17.84
C ARG A 66 -17.27 15.15 -16.49
N GLN A 67 -16.01 15.33 -16.12
CA GLN A 67 -15.51 15.00 -14.78
C GLN A 67 -16.27 15.79 -13.70
N LEU A 68 -16.39 15.23 -12.50
CA LEU A 68 -17.05 15.87 -11.37
C LEU A 68 -16.49 17.29 -11.11
N SER A 69 -17.31 18.31 -11.36
CA SER A 69 -16.99 19.71 -11.11
C SER A 69 -18.22 20.47 -10.60
N ILE A 70 -18.00 21.34 -9.62
CA ILE A 70 -19.03 21.95 -8.77
C ILE A 70 -19.16 23.43 -9.13
N LEU A 71 -20.40 23.93 -9.21
CA LEU A 71 -20.71 25.33 -9.52
C LEU A 71 -20.10 25.83 -10.85
N THR A 72 -20.04 24.97 -11.87
CA THR A 72 -19.69 25.35 -13.24
C THR A 72 -20.71 24.82 -14.25
N SER A 73 -20.90 25.59 -15.31
CA SER A 73 -21.54 25.16 -16.55
C SER A 73 -20.47 24.96 -17.61
N ASP A 74 -20.28 23.72 -18.03
CA ASP A 74 -19.15 23.27 -18.85
C ASP A 74 -19.61 22.77 -20.22
N CYS A 75 -18.78 22.89 -21.25
CA CYS A 75 -19.13 22.57 -22.63
C CYS A 75 -18.00 21.93 -23.43
N ILE A 76 -18.35 21.13 -24.43
CA ILE A 76 -17.42 20.60 -25.45
C ILE A 76 -17.97 20.79 -26.87
N ARG A 77 -17.11 21.21 -27.80
CA ARG A 77 -17.41 21.37 -29.23
C ARG A 77 -16.92 20.19 -30.08
N GLY A 78 -17.58 19.99 -31.22
CA GLY A 78 -17.14 19.08 -32.27
C GLY A 78 -15.93 19.62 -33.05
N LYS A 79 -15.03 18.72 -33.40
CA LYS A 79 -13.72 18.97 -34.04
C LYS A 79 -13.81 19.58 -35.43
N LYS A 80 -14.69 19.03 -36.27
CA LYS A 80 -14.93 19.54 -37.63
C LYS A 80 -16.02 20.61 -37.59
N ARG A 81 -15.81 21.68 -38.36
CA ARG A 81 -16.66 22.88 -38.39
C ARG A 81 -17.22 23.08 -39.78
N TYR A 82 -18.52 23.33 -39.86
CA TYR A 82 -19.34 23.31 -41.06
C TYR A 82 -19.64 24.73 -41.55
N ARG A 83 -19.77 24.86 -42.86
CA ARG A 83 -20.09 26.10 -43.56
C ARG A 83 -21.20 25.81 -44.56
N ASP A 84 -20.95 24.90 -45.50
CA ASP A 84 -21.94 24.25 -46.36
C ASP A 84 -22.53 23.00 -45.70
N GLY A 85 -23.64 22.51 -46.27
CA GLY A 85 -24.12 21.16 -46.08
C GLY A 85 -25.16 20.96 -44.99
N GLN A 86 -25.91 19.88 -45.14
CA GLN A 86 -26.84 19.33 -44.17
C GLN A 86 -26.21 18.13 -43.47
N HIS A 87 -26.02 18.21 -42.16
CA HIS A 87 -25.24 17.30 -41.32
C HIS A 87 -26.07 16.75 -40.16
N VAL A 88 -25.92 15.45 -39.88
CA VAL A 88 -26.65 14.76 -38.81
C VAL A 88 -25.68 14.09 -37.84
N TRP A 89 -25.90 14.28 -36.54
CA TRP A 89 -25.27 13.49 -35.47
C TRP A 89 -26.33 12.76 -34.66
N GLU A 90 -26.02 11.54 -34.26
CA GLU A 90 -26.63 10.89 -33.12
C GLU A 90 -25.90 11.35 -31.85
N ILE A 91 -26.64 11.74 -30.82
CA ILE A 91 -26.16 12.00 -29.47
C ILE A 91 -26.81 10.98 -28.55
N ASN A 92 -26.00 10.29 -27.76
CA ASN A 92 -26.43 9.44 -26.65
C ASN A 92 -25.93 10.07 -25.34
N TRP A 93 -26.86 10.29 -24.40
CA TRP A 93 -26.66 10.92 -23.11
C TRP A 93 -27.78 10.48 -22.16
N GLU A 94 -27.45 9.65 -21.18
CA GLU A 94 -28.42 8.99 -20.30
C GLU A 94 -29.23 9.99 -19.45
N ASN A 95 -30.52 9.72 -19.28
CA ASN A 95 -31.47 10.64 -18.66
C ASN A 95 -31.14 10.99 -17.20
N GLU A 96 -30.58 10.03 -16.45
CA GLU A 96 -30.17 10.22 -15.05
C GLU A 96 -28.94 11.14 -14.92
N GLU A 97 -28.16 11.30 -16.00
CA GLU A 97 -26.91 12.05 -16.03
C GLU A 97 -27.03 13.49 -16.57
N ARG A 98 -28.25 14.03 -16.65
CA ARG A 98 -28.52 15.36 -17.27
C ARG A 98 -28.54 16.52 -16.29
N GLY A 99 -28.76 16.27 -15.00
CA GLY A 99 -28.92 17.33 -13.99
C GLY A 99 -30.08 18.28 -14.28
N THR A 100 -29.97 19.55 -13.87
CA THR A 100 -31.00 20.58 -14.13
C THR A 100 -30.77 21.38 -15.42
N PHE A 101 -29.60 21.27 -16.04
CA PHE A 101 -29.26 21.85 -17.33
C PHE A 101 -28.40 20.86 -18.13
N ALA A 102 -29.00 20.28 -19.16
CA ALA A 102 -28.30 19.57 -20.23
C ALA A 102 -28.74 20.22 -21.55
N ILE A 103 -27.83 20.91 -22.23
CA ILE A 103 -28.15 21.68 -23.44
C ILE A 103 -27.33 21.15 -24.61
N VAL A 104 -27.99 20.89 -25.74
CA VAL A 104 -27.37 20.40 -26.96
C VAL A 104 -27.67 21.33 -28.13
N GLY A 105 -26.71 21.57 -29.01
CA GLY A 105 -26.92 22.47 -30.14
C GLY A 105 -25.67 22.73 -30.97
N VAL A 106 -25.51 23.96 -31.47
CA VAL A 106 -24.35 24.38 -32.27
C VAL A 106 -23.77 25.69 -31.79
N ALA A 107 -22.46 25.86 -31.99
CA ALA A 107 -21.74 27.08 -31.63
C ALA A 107 -20.66 27.44 -32.66
N THR A 108 -20.33 28.73 -32.71
CA THR A 108 -19.07 29.21 -33.29
C THR A 108 -17.91 28.90 -32.33
N PRO A 109 -16.65 28.86 -32.79
CA PRO A 109 -15.48 28.81 -31.92
C PRO A 109 -15.34 29.99 -30.93
N LYS A 110 -16.14 31.07 -31.06
CA LYS A 110 -16.11 32.21 -30.14
C LYS A 110 -17.03 32.04 -28.92
N ALA A 111 -17.91 31.04 -28.88
CA ALA A 111 -18.75 30.82 -27.70
C ALA A 111 -17.88 30.45 -26.47
N PRO A 112 -18.21 30.93 -25.26
CA PRO A 112 -17.58 30.46 -24.04
C PRO A 112 -17.89 28.97 -23.84
N LEU A 113 -16.87 28.21 -23.41
CA LEU A 113 -17.02 26.79 -23.08
C LEU A 113 -17.25 26.55 -21.59
N GLN A 114 -16.94 27.52 -20.74
CA GLN A 114 -17.14 27.43 -19.29
C GLN A 114 -17.73 28.73 -18.75
N SER A 115 -18.57 28.62 -17.71
CA SER A 115 -19.06 29.73 -16.90
C SER A 115 -19.23 29.28 -15.45
N LEU A 116 -19.29 30.25 -14.53
CA LEU A 116 -19.41 30.03 -13.10
C LEU A 116 -20.88 30.08 -12.66
N GLY A 117 -21.30 29.08 -11.90
CA GLY A 117 -22.70 28.80 -11.57
C GLY A 117 -23.34 27.81 -12.55
N TYR A 118 -24.49 27.26 -12.15
CA TYR A 118 -25.30 26.39 -13.00
C TYR A 118 -26.24 27.25 -13.85
N GLU A 119 -25.79 27.60 -15.04
CA GLU A 119 -26.51 28.45 -16.00
C GLU A 119 -26.53 27.88 -17.44
N PRO A 120 -27.52 28.23 -18.27
CA PRO A 120 -27.63 27.77 -19.65
C PRO A 120 -26.61 28.46 -20.57
N LEU A 121 -25.36 27.99 -20.52
CA LEU A 121 -24.23 28.65 -21.19
C LEU A 121 -24.32 28.61 -22.72
N ILE A 122 -24.75 27.48 -23.30
CA ILE A 122 -25.11 27.41 -24.71
C ILE A 122 -26.41 28.18 -24.89
N GLY A 123 -26.34 29.25 -25.66
CA GLY A 123 -27.45 30.17 -25.89
C GLY A 123 -27.50 31.35 -24.93
N SER A 124 -26.54 31.54 -24.01
CA SER A 124 -26.44 32.76 -23.20
C SER A 124 -26.09 34.01 -24.03
N ASN A 125 -25.53 33.82 -25.23
CA ASN A 125 -24.98 34.87 -26.10
C ASN A 125 -25.25 34.59 -27.60
N SER A 126 -24.68 35.42 -28.47
CA SER A 126 -24.85 35.37 -29.94
C SER A 126 -24.02 34.30 -30.66
N GLU A 127 -23.10 33.61 -29.97
CA GLU A 127 -22.18 32.65 -30.58
C GLU A 127 -22.65 31.20 -30.48
N SER A 128 -23.81 30.94 -29.86
CA SER A 128 -24.33 29.59 -29.63
C SER A 128 -25.86 29.53 -29.65
N TRP A 129 -26.40 28.38 -30.08
CA TRP A 129 -27.83 28.07 -30.18
C TRP A 129 -28.05 26.69 -29.56
N GLY A 130 -28.87 26.59 -28.52
CA GLY A 130 -29.01 25.36 -27.73
C GLY A 130 -30.45 24.99 -27.38
N TRP A 131 -30.74 23.70 -27.34
CA TRP A 131 -31.96 23.14 -26.78
C TRP A 131 -31.64 22.45 -25.45
N ASP A 132 -32.23 22.94 -24.37
CA ASP A 132 -32.21 22.30 -23.06
C ASP A 132 -33.18 21.11 -23.08
N ILE A 133 -32.63 19.90 -23.06
CA ILE A 133 -33.39 18.64 -23.15
C ILE A 133 -34.10 18.29 -21.84
N VAL A 134 -33.73 18.93 -20.72
CA VAL A 134 -34.39 18.77 -19.41
C VAL A 134 -35.61 19.71 -19.35
N SER A 135 -35.39 21.02 -19.52
CA SER A 135 -36.45 22.03 -19.39
C SER A 135 -37.27 22.27 -20.65
N LYS A 136 -36.93 21.61 -21.77
CA LYS A 136 -37.62 21.69 -23.08
C LYS A 136 -37.75 23.13 -23.56
N THR A 137 -36.62 23.81 -23.51
CA THR A 137 -36.47 25.25 -23.74
C THR A 137 -35.29 25.51 -24.67
N LEU A 138 -35.50 26.34 -25.69
CA LEU A 138 -34.45 26.87 -26.55
C LEU A 138 -33.78 28.07 -25.90
N TRP A 139 -32.47 28.17 -26.07
CA TRP A 139 -31.64 29.26 -25.60
C TRP A 139 -30.82 29.86 -26.75
N HIS A 140 -30.92 31.19 -26.93
CA HIS A 140 -30.04 31.98 -27.79
C HIS A 140 -30.07 33.46 -27.36
N CYS A 141 -28.92 34.14 -27.33
CA CYS A 141 -28.79 35.52 -26.84
C CYS A 141 -29.45 35.77 -25.46
N GLY A 142 -29.43 34.78 -24.56
CA GLY A 142 -30.07 34.83 -23.23
C GLY A 142 -31.59 34.75 -23.24
N LYS A 143 -32.22 34.62 -24.41
CA LYS A 143 -33.67 34.50 -24.58
C LYS A 143 -34.10 33.04 -24.55
N ARG A 144 -35.30 32.79 -24.01
CA ARG A 144 -35.96 31.48 -23.96
C ARG A 144 -37.05 31.35 -25.01
N GLY A 145 -37.20 30.16 -25.60
CA GLY A 145 -38.36 29.74 -26.39
C GLY A 145 -38.79 28.32 -26.02
N SER A 146 -40.06 27.95 -26.22
CA SER A 146 -40.54 26.58 -25.91
C SER A 146 -40.26 25.63 -27.08
N TYR A 147 -39.68 24.45 -26.80
CA TYR A 147 -39.42 23.42 -27.81
C TYR A 147 -39.25 22.02 -27.20
N PRO A 148 -39.84 20.97 -27.79
CA PRO A 148 -40.42 20.93 -29.13
C PRO A 148 -41.90 21.31 -29.19
N ALA A 149 -42.44 21.48 -30.39
CA ALA A 149 -43.86 21.75 -30.64
C ALA A 149 -44.74 20.48 -30.49
N VAL A 150 -44.49 19.70 -29.43
CA VAL A 150 -45.10 18.39 -29.15
C VAL A 150 -45.77 18.46 -27.77
N GLY A 151 -46.87 17.73 -27.58
CA GLY A 151 -47.76 17.87 -26.42
C GLY A 151 -47.09 17.68 -25.04
N THR A 152 -47.74 18.26 -24.02
CA THR A 152 -47.32 18.25 -22.61
C THR A 152 -47.24 16.82 -22.05
N GLY A 153 -46.07 16.20 -22.20
CA GLY A 153 -45.83 14.80 -21.88
C GLY A 153 -44.63 14.20 -22.62
N PHE A 154 -44.20 14.79 -23.74
CA PHE A 154 -42.97 14.39 -24.43
C PHE A 154 -41.75 14.41 -23.50
N GLN A 155 -40.95 13.35 -23.54
CA GLN A 155 -39.67 13.21 -22.84
C GLN A 155 -38.57 12.93 -23.87
N VAL A 156 -37.36 13.44 -23.63
CA VAL A 156 -36.22 13.22 -24.53
C VAL A 156 -35.59 11.86 -24.19
N PRO A 157 -35.57 10.87 -25.11
CA PRO A 157 -34.94 9.57 -24.87
C PRO A 157 -33.42 9.72 -24.72
N ASP A 158 -32.72 8.67 -24.27
CA ASP A 158 -31.27 8.69 -24.05
C ASP A 158 -30.49 8.91 -25.35
N THR A 159 -31.00 8.40 -26.47
CA THR A 159 -30.44 8.61 -27.82
C THR A 159 -31.38 9.47 -28.68
N PHE A 160 -30.86 10.57 -29.22
CA PHE A 160 -31.56 11.51 -30.09
C PHE A 160 -30.63 12.08 -31.16
N PHE A 161 -31.16 12.83 -32.13
CA PHE A 161 -30.41 13.34 -33.27
C PHE A 161 -30.39 14.86 -33.34
N VAL A 162 -29.23 15.40 -33.70
CA VAL A 162 -28.97 16.82 -33.97
C VAL A 162 -28.81 16.99 -35.48
N ILE A 163 -29.58 17.90 -36.07
CA ILE A 163 -29.64 18.12 -37.52
C ILE A 163 -29.28 19.60 -37.79
N LEU A 164 -28.07 19.83 -38.31
CA LEU A 164 -27.60 21.13 -38.75
C LEU A 164 -27.72 21.23 -40.27
N ASP A 165 -28.62 22.07 -40.77
CA ASP A 165 -28.72 22.39 -42.18
C ASP A 165 -28.13 23.79 -42.42
N MET A 166 -26.87 23.86 -42.85
CA MET A 166 -26.23 25.16 -43.11
C MET A 166 -26.71 25.81 -44.40
N ASP A 167 -27.25 25.04 -45.35
CA ASP A 167 -27.68 25.54 -46.66
C ASP A 167 -29.07 26.20 -46.55
N GLN A 168 -29.98 25.60 -45.76
CA GLN A 168 -31.24 26.21 -45.33
C GLN A 168 -31.09 27.11 -44.09
N ARG A 169 -29.91 27.10 -43.46
CA ARG A 169 -29.54 27.88 -42.25
C ARG A 169 -30.42 27.56 -41.03
N THR A 170 -30.69 26.28 -40.77
CA THR A 170 -31.52 25.82 -39.65
C THR A 170 -30.80 24.83 -38.73
N LEU A 171 -31.19 24.81 -37.46
CA LEU A 171 -30.89 23.74 -36.51
C LEU A 171 -32.20 23.10 -36.07
N SER A 172 -32.26 21.77 -36.15
CA SER A 172 -33.43 20.94 -35.82
C SER A 172 -33.01 19.72 -35.00
N PHE A 173 -33.95 19.08 -34.31
CA PHE A 173 -33.70 17.86 -33.56
C PHE A 173 -34.71 16.76 -33.93
N SER A 174 -34.38 15.51 -33.61
CA SER A 174 -35.24 14.34 -33.83
C SER A 174 -35.03 13.30 -32.74
N THR A 175 -36.07 12.54 -32.38
CA THR A 175 -35.86 11.17 -31.87
C THR A 175 -35.74 10.21 -33.04
N SER A 176 -35.53 8.91 -32.77
CA SER A 176 -35.59 7.84 -33.79
C SER A 176 -36.92 7.81 -34.55
N ASP A 177 -38.02 8.20 -33.89
CA ASP A 177 -39.40 8.03 -34.39
C ASP A 177 -40.10 9.34 -34.77
N LEU A 178 -39.57 10.50 -34.34
CA LEU A 178 -40.22 11.79 -34.50
C LEU A 178 -39.21 12.93 -34.73
N HIS A 179 -39.30 13.57 -35.90
CA HIS A 179 -38.67 14.87 -36.13
C HIS A 179 -39.38 15.96 -35.32
N LEU A 180 -38.64 16.63 -34.44
CA LEU A 180 -39.18 17.53 -33.41
C LEU A 180 -39.45 18.96 -33.92
N GLY A 181 -39.21 19.21 -35.20
CA GLY A 181 -39.36 20.49 -35.88
C GLY A 181 -38.07 21.31 -35.89
N VAL A 182 -38.09 22.45 -36.58
CA VAL A 182 -36.97 23.40 -36.60
C VAL A 182 -36.92 24.15 -35.27
N ALA A 183 -35.78 24.05 -34.57
CA ALA A 183 -35.54 24.78 -33.33
C ALA A 183 -35.10 26.22 -33.62
N PHE A 184 -34.15 26.40 -34.54
CA PHE A 184 -33.63 27.71 -34.91
C PHE A 184 -33.59 27.88 -36.43
N THR A 185 -34.00 29.05 -36.91
CA THR A 185 -33.74 29.52 -38.28
C THR A 185 -32.62 30.54 -38.28
N ASP A 186 -32.20 30.95 -39.47
CA ASP A 186 -31.35 32.11 -39.70
C ASP A 186 -29.94 32.06 -39.10
N LEU A 187 -29.36 30.85 -38.99
CA LEU A 187 -27.96 30.68 -38.65
C LEU A 187 -27.02 31.53 -39.56
N PRO A 188 -25.91 32.08 -39.05
CA PRO A 188 -24.96 32.89 -39.81
C PRO A 188 -24.54 32.34 -41.18
N LYS A 189 -24.49 33.21 -42.19
CA LYS A 189 -24.09 32.84 -43.57
C LYS A 189 -22.59 32.58 -43.70
N GLN A 190 -22.21 31.31 -43.70
CA GLN A 190 -21.08 30.67 -44.41
C GLN A 190 -19.66 31.25 -44.39
N LEU A 191 -19.44 32.54 -44.69
CA LEU A 191 -18.11 33.11 -44.93
C LEU A 191 -17.34 33.41 -43.64
N ASP A 192 -17.96 34.06 -42.65
CA ASP A 192 -17.22 34.59 -41.49
C ASP A 192 -17.19 33.66 -40.26
N ARG A 193 -18.20 32.80 -40.08
CA ARG A 193 -18.39 32.03 -38.84
C ARG A 193 -18.82 30.58 -39.12
N PRO A 194 -17.93 29.58 -39.00
CA PRO A 194 -18.28 28.17 -39.13
C PRO A 194 -18.86 27.62 -37.83
N MET A 195 -19.77 26.66 -37.93
CA MET A 195 -20.46 26.04 -36.80
C MET A 195 -19.93 24.65 -36.49
N CYS A 196 -19.98 24.22 -35.23
CA CYS A 196 -19.80 22.82 -34.83
C CYS A 196 -20.83 22.44 -33.77
N PRO A 197 -21.20 21.14 -33.64
CA PRO A 197 -22.06 20.68 -32.57
C PRO A 197 -21.41 20.98 -31.21
N VAL A 198 -22.24 21.21 -30.20
CA VAL A 198 -21.79 21.55 -28.84
C VAL A 198 -22.80 21.01 -27.82
N VAL A 199 -22.31 20.59 -26.65
CA VAL A 199 -23.13 20.23 -25.48
C VAL A 199 -22.66 20.98 -24.24
N ASN A 200 -23.59 21.29 -23.34
CA ASN A 200 -23.39 21.92 -22.04
C ASN A 200 -23.96 21.04 -20.95
N ALA A 201 -23.12 20.66 -19.98
CA ALA A 201 -23.52 19.84 -18.85
C ALA A 201 -23.11 20.49 -17.53
N ILE A 202 -23.95 20.31 -16.51
CA ILE A 202 -23.63 20.63 -15.10
C ILE A 202 -23.48 19.39 -14.22
N PHE A 203 -23.88 18.21 -14.73
CA PHE A 203 -23.85 16.96 -13.98
C PHE A 203 -22.43 16.36 -13.92
N GLY A 204 -22.09 15.70 -12.81
CA GLY A 204 -20.76 15.16 -12.58
C GLY A 204 -20.62 13.72 -13.06
N ASN A 205 -19.51 13.43 -13.74
CA ASN A 205 -19.16 12.14 -14.34
C ASN A 205 -20.04 11.66 -15.50
N CYS A 206 -20.91 12.51 -16.08
CA CYS A 206 -21.78 12.14 -17.19
C CYS A 206 -21.02 11.85 -18.49
N ASP A 207 -21.46 10.84 -19.24
CA ASP A 207 -20.95 10.49 -20.56
C ASP A 207 -21.88 10.98 -21.69
N ILE A 208 -21.30 11.66 -22.68
CA ILE A 208 -22.02 12.20 -23.83
C ILE A 208 -21.35 11.70 -25.11
N ARG A 209 -21.98 10.73 -25.78
CA ARG A 209 -21.45 10.10 -26.99
C ARG A 209 -22.04 10.71 -28.25
N MET A 210 -21.18 11.07 -29.20
CA MET A 210 -21.57 11.65 -30.48
C MET A 210 -21.10 10.77 -31.64
N ARG A 211 -22.03 10.31 -32.47
CA ARG A 211 -21.73 9.62 -33.74
C ARG A 211 -22.20 10.48 -34.89
N TYR A 212 -21.31 10.78 -35.84
CA TYR A 212 -21.70 11.46 -37.07
C TYR A 212 -22.32 10.45 -38.05
N MET A 213 -23.50 10.79 -38.57
CA MET A 213 -24.33 9.90 -39.39
C MET A 213 -24.19 10.16 -40.90
N GLY A 214 -23.60 11.30 -41.31
CA GLY A 214 -23.33 11.66 -42.70
C GLY A 214 -23.91 13.02 -43.14
N LYS A 215 -23.61 13.38 -44.39
CA LYS A 215 -24.37 14.42 -45.14
C LYS A 215 -25.60 13.74 -45.74
N GLY A 216 -26.84 14.13 -45.38
CA GLY A 216 -27.96 13.26 -45.78
C GLY A 216 -29.40 13.78 -45.67
N GLU A 217 -29.95 14.17 -46.82
CA GLU A 217 -31.41 14.11 -47.06
C GLU A 217 -31.96 12.68 -46.85
N SER A 218 -31.15 11.66 -47.14
CA SER A 218 -31.45 10.23 -47.00
C SER A 218 -31.54 9.73 -45.55
N ILE A 219 -30.91 10.43 -44.61
CA ILE A 219 -31.02 10.14 -43.17
C ILE A 219 -32.33 10.74 -42.66
N ILE A 220 -32.59 11.99 -43.05
CA ILE A 220 -33.76 12.75 -42.63
C ILE A 220 -35.06 12.24 -43.26
N SER A 221 -35.03 11.65 -44.47
CA SER A 221 -36.22 11.03 -45.08
C SER A 221 -36.78 9.87 -44.25
N ASN A 222 -35.94 9.13 -43.54
CA ASN A 222 -36.37 8.09 -42.60
C ASN A 222 -36.97 8.67 -41.31
N LEU A 223 -36.50 9.84 -40.86
CA LEU A 223 -36.96 10.55 -39.66
C LEU A 223 -38.22 11.40 -39.90
N ARG A 224 -38.58 11.70 -41.16
CA ARG A 224 -39.72 12.57 -41.53
C ARG A 224 -41.04 11.81 -41.67
N ARG A 225 -41.65 11.43 -40.54
CA ARG A 225 -43.12 11.27 -40.44
C ARG A 225 -43.71 12.43 -39.61
N PRO A 226 -44.70 13.19 -40.13
CA PRO A 226 -45.03 14.51 -39.57
C PRO A 226 -46.13 14.54 -38.52
N ILE A 227 -45.96 15.39 -37.52
CA ILE A 227 -47.02 16.09 -36.77
C ILE A 227 -46.60 17.58 -36.74
N ALA A 228 -47.55 18.53 -36.78
CA ALA A 228 -47.28 19.93 -37.17
C ALA A 228 -47.58 20.98 -36.06
N PHE A 229 -46.90 22.15 -36.09
CA PHE A 229 -47.50 23.51 -36.29
C PHE A 229 -46.45 24.67 -36.18
N HIS A 230 -46.87 25.92 -36.50
CA HIS A 230 -46.17 27.08 -37.12
C HIS A 230 -45.17 28.02 -36.35
N ARG A 231 -44.16 28.56 -37.09
CA ARG A 231 -43.62 29.98 -37.29
C ARG A 231 -43.51 31.04 -36.13
N ALA A 232 -42.63 32.09 -36.14
CA ALA A 232 -41.53 32.59 -37.04
C ALA A 232 -40.63 33.75 -36.46
N THR A 233 -39.36 33.93 -36.93
CA THR A 233 -38.47 35.17 -37.05
C THR A 233 -38.01 35.96 -35.77
N SER A 234 -36.98 36.85 -35.70
CA SER A 234 -35.68 37.22 -36.38
C SER A 234 -34.86 38.20 -35.43
N GLU A 235 -33.76 38.97 -35.67
CA GLU A 235 -32.83 39.39 -36.78
C GLU A 235 -31.49 40.03 -36.22
N THR A 236 -30.58 40.65 -37.04
CA THR A 236 -29.21 41.19 -36.67
C THR A 236 -28.75 42.39 -37.59
N PRO A 237 -27.50 42.97 -37.72
CA PRO A 237 -26.16 42.89 -37.01
C PRO A 237 -25.35 44.26 -36.84
N SER A 238 -24.03 44.24 -36.51
CA SER A 238 -22.87 45.07 -37.05
C SER A 238 -21.75 45.60 -36.07
N GLU A 239 -20.49 45.88 -36.55
CA GLU A 239 -19.14 45.94 -35.87
C GLU A 239 -18.17 47.10 -36.43
N ALA A 240 -17.00 47.61 -35.93
CA ALA A 240 -16.17 47.49 -34.68
C ALA A 240 -15.04 48.57 -34.28
N PRO A 241 -13.92 48.94 -35.00
CA PRO A 241 -12.54 48.88 -34.37
C PRO A 241 -11.38 49.95 -34.61
N LYS A 242 -10.20 49.82 -33.88
CA LYS A 242 -8.73 50.18 -34.13
C LYS A 242 -8.00 51.19 -33.14
N LYS A 243 -6.64 51.43 -33.04
CA LYS A 243 -5.36 50.61 -32.93
C LYS A 243 -4.04 51.49 -32.73
N ALA A 244 -2.97 51.02 -31.99
CA ALA A 244 -1.47 51.25 -32.12
C ALA A 244 -0.74 52.57 -31.64
N SER A 245 0.62 52.73 -31.43
CA SER A 245 1.77 51.86 -30.94
C SER A 245 3.23 52.51 -30.87
N GLU A 246 4.06 52.22 -29.82
CA GLU A 246 5.55 51.88 -29.80
C GLU A 246 6.81 52.88 -29.77
N ASP A 247 7.93 52.43 -29.11
CA ASP A 247 9.42 52.53 -29.41
C ASP A 247 10.53 53.35 -28.58
N SER A 248 11.72 52.71 -28.39
CA SER A 248 13.15 53.20 -28.42
C SER A 248 14.11 53.55 -27.20
N ARG A 249 15.10 52.66 -26.95
CA ARG A 249 16.60 52.74 -26.66
C ARG A 249 17.37 53.75 -25.70
N ARG A 250 17.81 53.24 -24.50
CA ARG A 250 19.19 53.30 -23.82
C ARG A 250 19.86 54.71 -23.50
N LYS A 251 21.09 54.95 -22.94
CA LYS A 251 22.29 54.19 -22.40
C LYS A 251 23.29 55.04 -21.48
N SER A 252 23.71 54.55 -20.28
CA SER A 252 24.97 54.85 -19.48
C SER A 252 25.26 56.29 -18.96
N THR A 253 26.13 56.62 -17.97
CA THR A 253 27.25 55.96 -17.20
C THR A 253 27.25 56.31 -15.68
N GLY A 254 28.03 55.63 -14.82
CA GLY A 254 28.42 56.13 -13.47
C GLY A 254 28.65 55.08 -12.35
N THR A 255 29.91 54.93 -11.90
CA THR A 255 30.39 54.12 -10.74
C THR A 255 31.65 54.80 -10.15
N PRO A 256 32.16 54.51 -8.92
CA PRO A 256 31.94 53.30 -8.12
C PRO A 256 31.67 53.50 -6.61
N GLY A 257 31.36 52.39 -5.94
CA GLY A 257 31.52 52.20 -4.50
C GLY A 257 31.58 50.70 -4.21
N LYS A 258 32.68 50.21 -3.63
CA LYS A 258 32.76 48.85 -3.09
C LYS A 258 32.45 48.94 -1.60
N ASP A 259 31.64 48.00 -1.12
CA ASP A 259 32.10 47.14 -0.03
C ASP A 259 31.58 45.71 -0.29
N SER A 260 32.24 44.74 0.31
CA SER A 260 31.96 43.33 0.08
C SER A 260 32.01 42.55 1.39
N ASP A 261 30.87 42.00 1.79
CA ASP A 261 30.84 40.78 2.58
C ASP A 261 29.70 39.90 2.05
N SER A 262 29.95 38.59 2.00
CA SER A 262 29.02 37.60 1.44
C SER A 262 28.92 36.40 2.37
N SER A 263 28.59 36.67 3.63
CA SER A 263 28.09 35.68 4.56
C SER A 263 26.65 35.29 4.17
N VAL A 264 26.43 34.00 3.94
CA VAL A 264 25.08 33.43 3.78
C VAL A 264 24.42 33.42 5.16
N VAL A 265 23.19 33.93 5.26
CA VAL A 265 22.51 34.04 6.56
C VAL A 265 21.80 32.73 6.90
N GLU A 266 22.06 32.18 8.09
CA GLU A 266 21.41 30.96 8.58
C GLU A 266 19.95 31.20 9.00
N ALA A 267 19.10 30.19 8.78
CA ALA A 267 17.67 30.23 9.13
C ALA A 267 17.43 29.93 10.63
N SER A 268 16.46 30.61 11.25
CA SER A 268 16.20 30.46 12.69
C SER A 268 15.54 29.13 13.06
N LYS A 269 16.14 28.45 14.05
CA LYS A 269 15.63 27.22 14.67
C LYS A 269 14.24 27.37 15.29
N ARG A 270 13.86 28.59 15.67
CA ARG A 270 12.61 28.96 16.36
C ARG A 270 11.35 28.59 15.58
N TYR A 271 11.21 29.13 14.36
CA TYR A 271 9.90 29.25 13.71
C TYR A 271 9.24 27.90 13.37
N GLN A 272 7.93 27.83 13.59
CA GLN A 272 7.03 26.72 13.21
C GLN A 272 5.78 27.34 12.57
N PHE A 273 5.08 26.60 11.71
CA PHE A 273 3.74 26.95 11.25
C PHE A 273 2.68 26.66 12.34
N ALA A 274 1.61 27.46 12.38
CA ALA A 274 0.46 27.21 13.24
C ALA A 274 -0.27 25.91 12.83
N ARG A 275 -0.34 24.92 13.73
CA ARG A 275 -0.76 23.53 13.41
C ARG A 275 -2.27 23.30 13.25
N HIS A 276 -3.10 24.28 13.63
CA HIS A 276 -4.57 24.11 13.71
C HIS A 276 -5.35 25.29 13.12
N LYS A 277 -4.65 26.26 12.52
CA LYS A 277 -5.19 27.47 11.91
C LYS A 277 -4.32 27.89 10.71
N HIS A 278 -4.79 27.54 9.53
CA HIS A 278 -4.17 27.75 8.23
C HIS A 278 -5.27 27.67 7.15
N GLY A 279 -4.90 27.87 5.89
CA GLY A 279 -5.78 27.69 4.73
C GLY A 279 -6.38 26.28 4.62
N GLU A 280 -7.48 26.17 3.89
CA GLU A 280 -8.28 24.94 3.79
C GLU A 280 -7.60 23.88 2.92
N ASN A 281 -6.75 24.28 1.96
CA ASN A 281 -5.98 23.37 1.11
C ASN A 281 -4.51 23.24 1.57
N VAL A 282 -4.24 23.10 2.87
CA VAL A 282 -2.90 22.81 3.39
C VAL A 282 -2.94 22.00 4.68
N ALA A 283 -2.00 21.06 4.82
CA ALA A 283 -1.75 20.32 6.05
C ALA A 283 -0.36 20.68 6.61
N VAL A 284 -0.32 21.00 7.90
CA VAL A 284 0.90 21.32 8.65
C VAL A 284 1.39 20.07 9.39
N MET A 285 2.61 19.64 9.08
CA MET A 285 3.19 18.34 9.46
C MET A 285 4.55 18.50 10.16
N TYR A 286 5.17 17.38 10.60
CA TYR A 286 6.49 17.30 11.24
C TYR A 286 6.64 18.36 12.35
N ALA A 287 5.74 18.30 13.34
CA ALA A 287 5.65 19.25 14.46
C ALA A 287 5.53 20.74 14.05
N GLY A 288 5.05 21.05 12.84
CA GLY A 288 4.94 22.41 12.34
C GLY A 288 6.15 22.88 11.52
N LYS A 289 7.02 21.98 11.06
CA LYS A 289 8.18 22.32 10.22
C LYS A 289 7.95 22.09 8.72
N LYS A 290 7.00 21.26 8.30
CA LYS A 290 6.67 20.99 6.88
C LYS A 290 5.21 21.38 6.62
N ALA A 291 4.90 21.91 5.44
CA ALA A 291 3.54 22.20 5.01
C ALA A 291 3.34 21.73 3.56
N LYS A 292 2.22 21.06 3.27
CA LYS A 292 1.89 20.49 1.95
C LYS A 292 0.43 20.79 1.61
N ARG A 293 0.11 21.16 0.36
CA ARG A 293 -1.29 21.22 -0.08
C ARG A 293 -1.95 19.83 -0.02
N VAL A 294 -3.20 19.76 0.44
CA VAL A 294 -3.90 18.46 0.68
C VAL A 294 -4.60 17.93 -0.56
N ASP A 295 -5.12 18.83 -1.40
CA ASP A 295 -5.48 18.57 -2.78
C ASP A 295 -4.64 19.46 -3.70
N PRO A 296 -3.37 19.06 -3.95
CA PRO A 296 -2.45 19.86 -4.73
C PRO A 296 -2.73 19.78 -6.24
N PHE A 297 -3.59 18.85 -6.67
CA PHE A 297 -4.00 18.63 -8.06
C PHE A 297 -5.36 19.24 -8.41
N GLY A 298 -6.26 19.43 -7.45
CA GLY A 298 -7.59 20.05 -7.64
C GLY A 298 -7.66 21.55 -7.33
N SER A 299 -6.87 22.06 -6.37
CA SER A 299 -6.70 23.51 -6.15
C SER A 299 -5.23 23.94 -6.13
N CYS A 300 -4.97 25.11 -6.71
CA CYS A 300 -3.67 25.79 -6.72
C CYS A 300 -3.54 26.88 -5.65
N CYS A 301 -4.59 27.10 -4.88
CA CYS A 301 -4.74 28.17 -3.91
C CYS A 301 -5.19 27.60 -2.55
N ASP A 302 -5.62 28.47 -1.64
CA ASP A 302 -6.08 28.13 -0.28
C ASP A 302 -4.98 27.49 0.59
N GLY A 303 -3.71 27.67 0.19
CA GLY A 303 -2.51 27.04 0.77
C GLY A 303 -1.74 27.93 1.77
N VAL A 304 -2.40 28.89 2.40
CA VAL A 304 -1.77 29.91 3.25
C VAL A 304 -1.44 29.36 4.64
N VAL A 305 -0.18 29.51 5.08
CA VAL A 305 0.30 29.14 6.42
C VAL A 305 1.02 30.31 7.10
N ILE A 306 0.78 30.49 8.40
CA ILE A 306 1.34 31.57 9.23
C ILE A 306 2.28 30.97 10.28
N THR A 307 3.34 31.69 10.67
CA THR A 307 4.19 31.29 11.80
C THR A 307 3.43 31.31 13.13
N SER A 308 3.73 30.37 14.03
CA SER A 308 3.11 30.28 15.36
C SER A 308 3.59 31.35 16.35
N GLU A 309 4.70 32.02 16.05
CA GLU A 309 5.27 33.13 16.80
C GLU A 309 5.58 34.31 15.85
N PRO A 310 5.60 35.56 16.34
CA PRO A 310 6.06 36.70 15.55
C PRO A 310 7.53 36.57 15.13
N LEU A 311 7.86 37.18 14.00
CA LEU A 311 9.23 37.39 13.53
C LEU A 311 10.03 38.19 14.57
N LYS A 312 11.28 37.79 14.79
CA LYS A 312 12.24 38.48 15.65
C LYS A 312 13.27 39.24 14.83
N ASP A 313 13.72 40.36 15.39
CA ASP A 313 14.70 41.23 14.78
C ASP A 313 15.99 40.46 14.47
N ASN A 314 16.35 40.48 13.19
CA ASN A 314 17.50 39.81 12.59
C ASN A 314 17.46 38.26 12.60
N GLU A 315 16.33 37.63 12.96
CA GLU A 315 16.12 36.17 12.81
C GLU A 315 15.44 35.83 11.48
N LEU A 316 16.14 35.14 10.57
CA LEU A 316 15.63 34.72 9.26
C LEU A 316 14.54 33.64 9.38
N PHE A 317 13.36 33.89 8.82
CA PHE A 317 12.37 32.87 8.51
C PHE A 317 12.55 32.45 7.05
N GLU A 318 13.01 31.21 6.80
CA GLU A 318 13.26 30.66 5.46
C GLU A 318 12.56 29.30 5.30
N VAL A 319 12.06 29.03 4.09
CA VAL A 319 11.50 27.74 3.69
C VAL A 319 12.14 27.23 2.40
N ARG A 320 12.39 25.93 2.33
CA ARG A 320 12.76 25.18 1.12
C ARG A 320 11.51 24.74 0.36
N LEU A 321 11.55 24.82 -0.97
CA LEU A 321 10.56 24.21 -1.85
C LEU A 321 10.89 22.73 -2.03
N ASP A 322 10.04 21.84 -1.50
CA ASP A 322 10.28 20.39 -1.52
C ASP A 322 9.71 19.72 -2.79
N SER A 323 8.57 20.20 -3.31
CA SER A 323 7.98 19.65 -4.55
C SER A 323 7.12 20.65 -5.32
N LYS A 324 6.95 20.38 -6.62
CA LYS A 324 6.19 21.19 -7.57
C LYS A 324 5.26 20.34 -8.44
N ILE A 325 4.20 20.96 -8.95
CA ILE A 325 3.26 20.40 -9.93
C ILE A 325 3.10 21.36 -11.11
N ASP A 326 3.57 20.95 -12.28
CA ASP A 326 3.61 21.78 -13.50
C ASP A 326 2.24 21.99 -14.19
N ARG A 327 1.16 21.41 -13.63
CA ARG A 327 -0.23 21.63 -14.08
C ARG A 327 -0.66 23.10 -13.94
N TRP A 328 -0.09 23.82 -12.98
CA TRP A 328 -0.56 25.13 -12.53
C TRP A 328 0.33 26.29 -13.00
N VAL A 329 -0.23 27.50 -12.98
CA VAL A 329 0.48 28.76 -13.24
C VAL A 329 0.60 29.54 -11.93
N GLY A 330 1.75 30.17 -11.70
CA GLY A 330 2.11 30.80 -10.43
C GLY A 330 3.06 29.94 -9.60
N SER A 331 3.49 30.45 -8.45
CA SER A 331 4.62 29.92 -7.68
C SER A 331 4.44 30.14 -6.18
N LEU A 332 5.38 29.57 -5.40
CA LEU A 332 5.49 29.83 -3.97
C LEU A 332 5.63 31.33 -3.70
N PHE A 333 4.82 31.88 -2.81
CA PHE A 333 4.95 33.26 -2.32
C PHE A 333 5.31 33.26 -0.83
N ILE A 334 6.10 34.24 -0.39
CA ILE A 334 6.49 34.42 1.01
C ILE A 334 6.32 35.87 1.43
N GLY A 335 6.07 36.12 2.71
CA GLY A 335 5.81 37.46 3.21
C GLY A 335 5.76 37.59 4.72
N ALA A 336 5.35 38.77 5.15
CA ALA A 336 5.07 39.08 6.55
C ALA A 336 3.70 39.76 6.68
N THR A 337 2.99 39.51 7.79
CA THR A 337 1.66 40.07 8.06
C THR A 337 1.52 40.51 9.51
N THR A 338 0.72 41.54 9.79
CA THR A 338 0.33 41.91 11.17
C THR A 338 -0.62 40.92 11.83
N ASN A 339 -1.23 40.02 11.05
CA ASN A 339 -2.31 39.15 11.50
C ASN A 339 -1.74 37.83 12.02
N ASP A 340 -2.11 37.42 13.24
CA ASP A 340 -1.78 36.08 13.74
C ASP A 340 -2.68 35.02 13.12
N SER A 341 -2.41 33.73 13.36
CA SER A 341 -3.22 32.64 12.79
C SER A 341 -4.68 32.60 13.30
N ASN A 342 -5.00 33.28 14.41
CA ASN A 342 -6.36 33.36 14.94
C ASN A 342 -7.14 34.58 14.42
N SER A 343 -6.44 35.60 13.90
CA SER A 343 -7.00 36.83 13.34
C SER A 343 -7.78 36.61 12.04
N PHE A 344 -7.57 35.46 11.38
CA PHE A 344 -8.31 35.05 10.19
C PHE A 344 -9.60 34.31 10.58
N SER A 345 -10.76 34.94 10.39
CA SER A 345 -12.06 34.26 10.49
C SER A 345 -12.27 33.20 9.40
N THR A 346 -11.70 33.47 8.22
CA THR A 346 -11.52 32.56 7.09
C THR A 346 -10.21 32.96 6.43
N PHE A 347 -9.39 31.99 6.02
CA PHE A 347 -8.14 32.29 5.32
C PHE A 347 -8.40 32.73 3.87
N PRO A 348 -7.61 33.66 3.31
CA PRO A 348 -7.74 34.05 1.91
C PRO A 348 -7.27 32.93 0.99
N GLN A 349 -7.88 32.83 -0.20
CA GLN A 349 -7.46 31.88 -1.22
C GLN A 349 -6.03 32.17 -1.70
N ILE A 350 -5.67 33.45 -1.84
CA ILE A 350 -4.33 33.93 -2.18
C ILE A 350 -4.00 35.11 -1.26
N MET A 351 -2.89 35.03 -0.53
CA MET A 351 -2.51 36.01 0.50
C MET A 351 -2.20 37.39 -0.09
N VAL A 352 -1.72 37.44 -1.34
CA VAL A 352 -1.40 38.68 -2.08
C VAL A 352 -2.63 39.61 -2.23
N ASP A 353 -3.81 39.02 -2.33
CA ASP A 353 -5.08 39.72 -2.50
C ASP A 353 -5.74 40.15 -1.17
N TYR A 354 -5.18 39.73 -0.03
CA TYR A 354 -5.72 40.04 1.29
C TYR A 354 -5.34 41.44 1.75
N THR A 355 -6.34 42.24 2.14
CA THR A 355 -6.20 43.67 2.46
C THR A 355 -6.52 44.03 3.90
N GLN A 356 -6.90 43.06 4.74
CA GLN A 356 -7.03 43.28 6.19
C GLN A 356 -5.65 43.21 6.87
N GLY A 357 -5.37 44.14 7.77
CA GLY A 357 -4.04 44.30 8.36
C GLY A 357 -3.02 44.91 7.39
N SER A 358 -1.74 44.69 7.65
CA SER A 358 -0.63 45.07 6.77
C SER A 358 0.11 43.82 6.29
N ASN A 359 -0.02 43.50 5.00
CA ASN A 359 0.49 42.28 4.37
C ASN A 359 1.57 42.65 3.34
N PHE A 360 2.79 42.16 3.55
CA PHE A 360 3.98 42.43 2.76
C PHE A 360 4.41 41.13 2.06
N MET A 361 4.18 40.99 0.76
CA MET A 361 4.39 39.73 0.02
C MET A 361 5.44 39.88 -1.09
N TRP A 362 6.24 38.83 -1.30
CA TRP A 362 7.02 38.60 -2.51
C TRP A 362 6.37 37.49 -3.34
N ALA A 363 5.97 37.81 -4.57
CA ALA A 363 5.22 36.95 -5.47
C ALA A 363 5.74 37.07 -6.91
N GLY A 364 6.33 36.00 -7.46
CA GLY A 364 6.99 36.04 -8.76
C GLY A 364 8.16 37.03 -8.74
N ASP A 365 8.20 37.97 -9.68
CA ASP A 365 9.14 39.10 -9.71
C ASP A 365 8.64 40.35 -8.91
N GLN A 366 7.53 40.26 -8.18
CA GLN A 366 6.84 41.41 -7.59
C GLN A 366 6.88 41.45 -6.06
N ILE A 367 7.16 42.63 -5.52
CA ILE A 367 6.98 42.97 -4.11
C ILE A 367 5.68 43.75 -3.97
N VAL A 368 4.73 43.23 -3.19
CA VAL A 368 3.35 43.71 -3.07
C VAL A 368 3.05 44.07 -1.61
N PHE A 369 2.31 45.17 -1.41
CA PHE A 369 1.77 45.57 -0.11
C PHE A 369 0.25 45.75 -0.22
N ASN A 370 -0.53 44.95 0.51
CA ASN A 370 -2.00 44.94 0.48
C ASN A 370 -2.57 45.05 -0.96
N LYS A 371 -2.31 44.03 -1.81
CA LYS A 371 -2.68 43.96 -3.24
C LYS A 371 -2.04 45.03 -4.16
N LYS A 372 -1.33 46.04 -3.64
CA LYS A 372 -0.66 47.08 -4.44
C LYS A 372 0.82 46.74 -4.70
N LEU A 373 1.19 46.66 -5.98
CA LEU A 373 2.59 46.56 -6.40
C LEU A 373 3.41 47.73 -5.84
N THR A 374 4.52 47.39 -5.15
CA THR A 374 5.46 48.36 -4.55
C THR A 374 6.73 48.46 -5.37
N THR A 375 7.33 47.34 -5.77
CA THR A 375 8.48 47.29 -6.69
C THR A 375 8.58 45.93 -7.38
N THR A 376 9.31 45.88 -8.49
CA THR A 376 9.73 44.64 -9.15
C THR A 376 11.18 44.34 -8.74
N VAL A 377 11.51 43.05 -8.55
CA VAL A 377 12.85 42.52 -8.24
C VAL A 377 13.39 41.70 -9.43
N LYS A 378 14.68 41.34 -9.42
CA LYS A 378 15.29 40.54 -10.52
C LYS A 378 15.12 39.04 -10.30
N GLU A 379 15.25 38.65 -9.03
CA GLU A 379 14.94 37.33 -8.50
C GLU A 379 13.42 37.09 -8.58
N ASP A 380 13.00 35.96 -9.16
CA ASP A 380 11.61 35.66 -9.50
C ASP A 380 11.22 34.30 -8.92
N THR A 381 10.22 34.26 -8.01
CA THR A 381 9.79 32.99 -7.39
C THR A 381 9.17 32.02 -8.39
N GLY A 382 8.75 32.48 -9.57
CA GLY A 382 8.33 31.65 -10.70
C GLY A 382 9.42 30.71 -11.22
N LYS A 383 10.70 31.05 -10.99
CA LYS A 383 11.86 30.27 -11.45
C LYS A 383 12.41 29.27 -10.41
N LEU A 384 11.78 29.15 -9.25
CA LEU A 384 12.21 28.21 -8.19
C LEU A 384 12.08 26.75 -8.66
N THR A 385 13.05 25.94 -8.25
CA THR A 385 13.12 24.49 -8.42
C THR A 385 13.09 23.77 -7.07
N THR A 386 12.84 22.46 -7.06
CA THR A 386 12.95 21.67 -5.83
C THR A 386 14.35 21.80 -5.23
N GLY A 387 14.43 22.14 -3.95
CA GLY A 387 15.66 22.39 -3.20
C GLY A 387 16.01 23.87 -3.03
N ASP A 388 15.45 24.78 -3.86
CA ASP A 388 15.60 26.23 -3.64
C ASP A 388 14.88 26.69 -2.37
N ARG A 389 15.41 27.74 -1.75
CA ARG A 389 14.90 28.30 -0.50
C ARG A 389 14.55 29.78 -0.64
N ILE A 390 13.45 30.22 -0.05
CA ILE A 390 13.08 31.64 0.05
C ILE A 390 12.77 32.03 1.50
N GLY A 391 13.10 33.26 1.86
CA GLY A 391 13.00 33.74 3.23
C GLY A 391 12.65 35.22 3.37
N VAL A 392 12.31 35.62 4.59
CA VAL A 392 11.95 36.98 5.00
C VAL A 392 12.50 37.26 6.41
N MET A 393 12.91 38.51 6.65
CA MET A 393 13.47 38.94 7.94
C MET A 393 13.03 40.37 8.28
N ARG A 394 12.58 40.56 9.52
CA ARG A 394 12.48 41.88 10.18
C ARG A 394 13.88 42.30 10.64
N LYS A 395 14.36 43.47 10.23
CA LYS A 395 15.61 44.06 10.71
C LYS A 395 15.34 45.00 11.89
N SER A 396 16.33 45.17 12.77
CA SER A 396 16.26 46.05 13.94
C SER A 396 16.28 47.56 13.62
N ASP A 397 16.35 47.94 12.34
CA ASP A 397 16.14 49.31 11.86
C ASP A 397 14.68 49.57 11.40
N ASN A 398 13.76 48.64 11.70
CA ASN A 398 12.37 48.61 11.25
C ASN A 398 12.20 48.48 9.72
N SER A 399 13.13 47.79 9.06
CA SER A 399 12.99 47.39 7.65
C SER A 399 12.69 45.90 7.46
N LEU A 400 12.11 45.56 6.29
CA LEU A 400 11.81 44.18 5.88
C LEU A 400 12.68 43.80 4.67
N HIS A 401 13.38 42.69 4.80
CA HIS A 401 14.26 42.12 3.79
C HIS A 401 13.75 40.73 3.36
N PHE A 402 13.96 40.40 2.08
CA PHE A 402 13.69 39.08 1.51
C PHE A 402 15.00 38.38 1.12
N TYR A 403 14.97 37.04 1.08
CA TYR A 403 16.14 36.19 0.87
C TYR A 403 15.85 35.08 -0.15
N LEU A 404 16.84 34.76 -0.98
CA LEU A 404 16.84 33.62 -1.90
C LEU A 404 18.10 32.78 -1.64
N ASN A 405 17.95 31.51 -1.26
CA ASN A 405 19.04 30.61 -0.89
C ASN A 405 20.02 31.25 0.14
N GLY A 406 19.49 31.88 1.19
CA GLY A 406 20.24 32.61 2.21
C GLY A 406 20.94 33.92 1.75
N LYS A 407 20.79 34.35 0.48
CA LYS A 407 21.28 35.64 -0.03
C LYS A 407 20.18 36.70 0.06
N ASP A 408 20.50 37.84 0.67
CA ASP A 408 19.63 39.03 0.74
C ASP A 408 19.35 39.60 -0.66
N ILE A 409 18.07 39.84 -1.00
CA ILE A 409 17.68 40.51 -2.26
C ILE A 409 17.38 42.01 -2.09
N GLY A 410 17.41 42.52 -0.85
CA GLY A 410 17.39 43.94 -0.53
C GLY A 410 16.29 44.39 0.43
N ASN A 411 16.48 45.60 0.96
CA ASN A 411 15.52 46.34 1.77
C ASN A 411 14.30 46.70 0.93
N CYS A 412 13.20 45.98 1.12
CA CYS A 412 11.98 46.12 0.33
C CYS A 412 10.99 47.11 0.96
N PHE A 413 11.00 47.25 2.29
CA PHE A 413 10.16 48.18 3.04
C PHE A 413 10.97 48.82 4.16
N LYS A 414 11.01 50.17 4.23
CA LYS A 414 11.84 50.95 5.18
C LYS A 414 11.15 51.32 6.50
N THR A 415 9.87 50.98 6.64
CA THR A 415 9.08 51.26 7.86
C THR A 415 7.97 50.24 7.92
N ILE A 416 7.99 49.41 8.96
CA ILE A 416 7.04 48.30 9.16
C ILE A 416 6.57 48.25 10.62
N PRO A 417 5.42 47.60 10.90
CA PRO A 417 4.94 47.40 12.27
C PRO A 417 5.93 46.70 13.21
N ASP A 418 5.73 46.92 14.51
CA ASP A 418 6.54 46.31 15.58
C ASP A 418 6.33 44.79 15.70
N VAL A 419 5.14 44.32 15.35
CA VAL A 419 4.76 42.90 15.38
C VAL A 419 4.36 42.46 13.97
N LEU A 420 5.04 41.44 13.47
CA LEU A 420 4.73 40.76 12.20
C LEU A 420 4.90 39.25 12.38
N TYR A 421 4.07 38.45 11.74
CA TYR A 421 4.19 37.01 11.59
C TYR A 421 4.70 36.69 10.18
N GLY A 422 5.49 35.63 10.04
CA GLY A 422 5.87 35.12 8.72
C GLY A 422 4.68 34.42 8.07
N VAL A 423 4.49 34.63 6.77
CA VAL A 423 3.46 33.95 5.98
C VAL A 423 4.08 33.31 4.74
N VAL A 424 3.63 32.10 4.42
CA VAL A 424 3.92 31.43 3.16
C VAL A 424 2.59 31.07 2.51
N ASP A 425 2.48 31.34 1.23
CA ASP A 425 1.32 30.98 0.41
C ASP A 425 1.79 29.92 -0.60
N ILE A 426 1.38 28.67 -0.37
CA ILE A 426 1.79 27.51 -1.17
C ILE A 426 0.95 27.51 -2.46
N TYR A 427 1.23 28.48 -3.32
CA TYR A 427 0.41 28.84 -4.47
C TYR A 427 0.95 28.29 -5.80
N GLY A 428 0.05 28.13 -6.77
CA GLY A 428 0.37 27.76 -8.14
C GLY A 428 1.09 26.42 -8.23
N GLN A 429 2.29 26.41 -8.81
CA GLN A 429 3.12 25.22 -8.98
C GLN A 429 3.67 24.64 -7.67
N ALA A 430 3.76 25.41 -6.58
CA ALA A 430 4.33 24.88 -5.34
C ALA A 430 3.37 23.88 -4.68
N GLU A 431 3.85 22.70 -4.29
CA GLU A 431 3.04 21.70 -3.58
C GLU A 431 3.42 21.61 -2.10
N GLN A 432 4.72 21.66 -1.79
CA GLN A 432 5.25 21.33 -0.46
C GLN A 432 6.46 22.18 -0.08
N VAL A 433 6.57 22.56 1.20
CA VAL A 433 7.68 23.34 1.77
C VAL A 433 8.11 22.88 3.16
N THR A 434 9.39 23.06 3.49
CA THR A 434 10.00 22.80 4.82
C THR A 434 10.71 24.03 5.37
N ILE A 435 10.51 24.37 6.64
CA ILE A 435 11.25 25.43 7.36
C ILE A 435 12.68 24.95 7.64
N THR A 436 13.66 25.57 7.00
CA THR A 436 15.06 25.11 6.96
C THR A 436 15.80 25.25 8.29
N GLY A 437 15.43 26.22 9.14
CA GLY A 437 16.10 26.37 10.43
C GLY A 437 16.00 25.16 11.38
N GLY A 438 15.01 24.25 11.24
CA GLY A 438 14.74 23.20 12.23
C GLY A 438 15.71 22.00 12.22
N THR A 439 15.68 21.17 13.27
CA THR A 439 16.35 19.85 13.32
C THR A 439 15.66 18.78 12.44
N ALA A 440 15.19 19.20 11.26
CA ALA A 440 14.90 18.33 10.12
C ALA A 440 16.12 18.24 9.18
N GLU A 441 17.07 19.19 9.26
CA GLU A 441 18.25 19.24 8.39
C GLU A 441 19.37 18.25 8.80
N THR A 442 19.06 16.95 8.81
CA THR A 442 20.07 15.86 8.79
C THR A 442 19.63 14.67 7.92
N GLN A 443 18.87 14.90 6.83
CA GLN A 443 18.42 13.84 5.91
C GLN A 443 18.47 14.25 4.43
N SER A 444 19.62 14.69 3.92
CA SER A 444 19.88 14.76 2.46
C SER A 444 20.21 13.36 1.88
N SER A 445 19.43 12.35 2.29
CA SER A 445 19.66 10.93 2.10
C SER A 445 18.39 10.07 2.15
N ASN A 446 17.22 10.67 2.41
CA ASN A 446 15.95 9.95 2.60
C ASN A 446 14.84 10.43 1.66
N ASP A 447 15.11 11.40 0.78
CA ASP A 447 14.16 11.82 -0.26
C ASP A 447 13.85 10.65 -1.24
N ASP A 448 14.80 9.72 -1.45
CA ASP A 448 14.62 8.45 -2.18
C ASP A 448 13.73 7.43 -1.43
N GLU A 449 13.58 7.55 -0.11
CA GLU A 449 12.77 6.63 0.71
C GLU A 449 11.34 7.16 0.96
N GLU A 450 11.16 8.46 1.27
CA GLU A 450 9.81 9.06 1.37
C GLU A 450 9.07 9.03 0.02
N SER A 451 9.77 9.15 -1.11
CA SER A 451 9.16 9.07 -2.45
C SER A 451 8.72 7.65 -2.82
N VAL A 452 9.59 6.65 -2.62
CA VAL A 452 9.27 5.23 -2.87
C VAL A 452 8.13 4.73 -1.98
N GLU A 453 8.05 5.18 -0.72
CA GLU A 453 6.92 4.85 0.15
C GLU A 453 5.59 5.46 -0.37
N GLN A 454 5.63 6.69 -0.87
CA GLN A 454 4.47 7.36 -1.46
C GLN A 454 3.97 6.66 -2.73
N ASP A 455 4.88 6.15 -3.58
CA ASP A 455 4.53 5.32 -4.75
C ASP A 455 3.89 3.99 -4.33
N HIS A 456 4.41 3.33 -3.29
CA HIS A 456 3.83 2.10 -2.75
C HIS A 456 2.42 2.31 -2.17
N ILE A 457 2.14 3.48 -1.58
CA ILE A 457 0.79 3.87 -1.16
C ILE A 457 -0.14 4.03 -2.37
N ILE A 458 0.31 4.67 -3.46
CA ILE A 458 -0.47 4.82 -4.70
C ILE A 458 -0.83 3.45 -5.30
N VAL A 459 0.13 2.51 -5.33
CA VAL A 459 -0.11 1.12 -5.76
C VAL A 459 -1.18 0.44 -4.91
N MET A 460 -1.14 0.56 -3.58
CA MET A 460 -2.17 -0.03 -2.70
C MET A 460 -3.55 0.59 -2.91
N VAL A 461 -3.64 1.91 -3.12
CA VAL A 461 -4.90 2.59 -3.49
C VAL A 461 -5.46 2.05 -4.81
N GLN A 462 -4.60 1.80 -5.81
CA GLN A 462 -5.01 1.21 -7.08
C GLN A 462 -5.43 -0.27 -6.94
N MET A 463 -4.74 -1.07 -6.13
CA MET A 463 -5.18 -2.43 -5.77
C MET A 463 -6.59 -2.41 -5.18
N LYS A 464 -6.85 -1.53 -4.20
CA LYS A 464 -8.18 -1.36 -3.63
C LYS A 464 -9.23 -1.01 -4.68
N LYS A 465 -8.92 -0.07 -5.58
CA LYS A 465 -9.82 0.32 -6.67
C LYS A 465 -10.15 -0.85 -7.60
N VAL A 466 -9.19 -1.70 -7.95
CA VAL A 466 -9.44 -2.92 -8.76
C VAL A 466 -10.35 -3.90 -8.02
N ILE A 467 -10.09 -4.18 -6.74
CA ILE A 467 -10.88 -5.13 -5.94
C ILE A 467 -12.31 -4.63 -5.65
N GLU A 468 -12.53 -3.32 -5.48
CA GLU A 468 -13.89 -2.76 -5.42
C GLU A 468 -14.63 -2.91 -6.76
N LEU A 469 -13.96 -2.61 -7.88
CA LEU A 469 -14.56 -2.74 -9.21
C LEU A 469 -14.90 -4.19 -9.57
N MET A 470 -14.14 -5.19 -9.12
CA MET A 470 -14.48 -6.63 -9.30
C MET A 470 -15.86 -7.03 -8.80
N LYS A 471 -16.44 -6.28 -7.85
CA LYS A 471 -17.75 -6.55 -7.23
C LYS A 471 -18.92 -6.15 -8.15
N LEU A 472 -18.65 -5.32 -9.16
CA LEU A 472 -19.64 -4.86 -10.15
C LEU A 472 -19.75 -5.84 -11.33
N PRO A 473 -20.88 -5.83 -12.08
CA PRO A 473 -21.13 -6.75 -13.19
C PRO A 473 -20.33 -6.38 -14.48
N PHE A 474 -19.00 -6.41 -14.40
CA PHE A 474 -18.13 -6.14 -15.56
C PHE A 474 -17.87 -7.36 -16.46
N ASN A 475 -17.51 -7.04 -17.71
CA ASN A 475 -16.92 -7.95 -18.69
C ASN A 475 -15.66 -8.65 -18.10
N PRO A 476 -15.55 -9.99 -18.18
CA PRO A 476 -14.39 -10.73 -17.68
C PRO A 476 -13.03 -10.25 -18.20
N LEU A 477 -12.91 -9.87 -19.49
CA LEU A 477 -11.65 -9.39 -20.08
C LEU A 477 -11.14 -8.12 -19.40
N LEU A 478 -12.04 -7.20 -19.05
CA LEU A 478 -11.70 -5.97 -18.33
C LEU A 478 -11.21 -6.28 -16.91
N ILE A 479 -11.89 -7.20 -16.20
CA ILE A 479 -11.46 -7.67 -14.87
C ILE A 479 -10.08 -8.33 -14.94
N ILE A 480 -9.84 -9.18 -15.94
CA ILE A 480 -8.56 -9.88 -16.17
C ILE A 480 -7.42 -8.88 -16.38
N LYS A 481 -7.62 -7.89 -17.26
CA LYS A 481 -6.64 -6.83 -17.53
C LYS A 481 -6.34 -6.00 -16.28
N MET A 482 -7.38 -5.61 -15.53
CA MET A 482 -7.23 -4.86 -14.29
C MET A 482 -6.53 -5.65 -13.19
N LEU A 483 -6.78 -6.96 -13.07
CA LEU A 483 -6.08 -7.84 -12.14
C LEU A 483 -4.60 -8.03 -12.51
N TYR A 484 -4.28 -8.12 -13.79
CA TYR A 484 -2.89 -8.15 -14.24
C TYR A 484 -2.19 -6.83 -13.85
N GLN A 485 -2.65 -5.68 -14.39
CA GLN A 485 -1.95 -4.40 -14.26
C GLN A 485 -1.99 -3.80 -12.85
N GLY A 486 -3.09 -4.00 -12.11
CA GLY A 486 -3.32 -3.37 -10.80
C GLY A 486 -3.03 -4.28 -9.60
N VAL A 487 -2.72 -5.56 -9.79
CA VAL A 487 -2.45 -6.50 -8.68
C VAL A 487 -1.26 -7.43 -8.95
N LEU A 488 -1.16 -8.06 -10.13
CA LEU A 488 -0.07 -9.01 -10.41
C LEU A 488 1.26 -8.32 -10.79
N GLU A 489 1.20 -7.32 -11.67
CA GLU A 489 2.34 -6.56 -12.18
C GLU A 489 3.11 -5.82 -11.06
N PRO A 490 2.45 -5.15 -10.08
CA PRO A 490 3.13 -4.57 -8.92
C PRO A 490 3.88 -5.59 -8.04
N TYR A 491 3.53 -6.87 -8.04
CA TYR A 491 4.32 -7.90 -7.37
C TYR A 491 5.61 -8.22 -8.14
N THR A 492 5.57 -8.24 -9.47
CA THR A 492 6.73 -8.56 -10.30
C THR A 492 7.76 -7.44 -10.37
N ASP A 493 7.30 -6.19 -10.34
CA ASP A 493 8.14 -5.01 -10.55
C ASP A 493 9.09 -4.74 -9.38
N THR A 494 8.61 -4.87 -8.14
CA THR A 494 9.49 -4.83 -6.96
C THR A 494 10.10 -6.21 -6.67
N ARG A 495 11.35 -6.21 -6.22
CA ARG A 495 12.02 -7.41 -5.64
C ARG A 495 12.09 -7.36 -4.12
N ASP A 496 11.65 -6.26 -3.50
CA ASP A 496 11.69 -6.09 -2.06
C ASP A 496 10.67 -7.00 -1.37
N ARG A 497 11.12 -7.69 -0.32
CA ARG A 497 10.31 -8.66 0.43
C ARG A 497 9.28 -7.97 1.32
N ALA A 498 9.64 -6.87 1.98
CA ALA A 498 8.77 -6.11 2.86
C ALA A 498 7.68 -5.36 2.07
N VAL A 499 8.00 -4.83 0.88
CA VAL A 499 7.01 -4.25 -0.04
C VAL A 499 6.01 -5.31 -0.52
N ARG A 500 6.50 -6.47 -0.99
CA ARG A 500 5.61 -7.58 -1.40
C ARG A 500 4.74 -8.08 -0.25
N GLN A 501 5.27 -8.14 0.97
CA GLN A 501 4.51 -8.48 2.17
C GLN A 501 3.43 -7.42 2.45
N ARG A 502 3.77 -6.13 2.46
CA ARG A 502 2.83 -5.01 2.66
C ARG A 502 1.69 -5.02 1.64
N TYR A 503 2.00 -5.21 0.36
CA TYR A 503 0.99 -5.37 -0.69
C TYR A 503 0.06 -6.58 -0.45
N GLY A 504 0.62 -7.73 -0.07
CA GLY A 504 -0.17 -8.92 0.25
C GLY A 504 -1.05 -8.73 1.48
N ASP A 505 -0.51 -8.15 2.55
CA ASP A 505 -1.25 -7.85 3.76
C ASP A 505 -2.40 -6.86 3.47
N HIS A 506 -2.15 -5.81 2.69
CA HIS A 506 -3.17 -4.87 2.22
C HIS A 506 -4.28 -5.56 1.42
N LEU A 507 -3.93 -6.41 0.44
CA LEU A 507 -4.88 -7.21 -0.35
C LEU A 507 -5.75 -8.11 0.54
N SER A 508 -5.20 -8.64 1.64
CA SER A 508 -5.96 -9.40 2.62
C SER A 508 -6.90 -8.51 3.44
N ASP A 509 -6.43 -7.36 3.89
CA ASP A 509 -7.19 -6.43 4.73
C ASP A 509 -8.37 -5.76 3.99
N ILE A 510 -8.27 -5.56 2.66
CA ILE A 510 -9.38 -5.11 1.81
C ILE A 510 -10.32 -6.24 1.34
N GLY A 511 -10.03 -7.50 1.71
CA GLY A 511 -10.88 -8.65 1.34
C GLY A 511 -10.76 -9.12 -0.11
N ALA A 512 -9.59 -9.00 -0.74
CA ALA A 512 -9.38 -9.41 -2.13
C ALA A 512 -9.62 -10.91 -2.38
N VAL A 513 -9.19 -11.78 -1.45
CA VAL A 513 -9.18 -13.24 -1.65
C VAL A 513 -10.60 -13.83 -1.85
N PRO A 514 -11.65 -13.43 -1.10
CA PRO A 514 -13.04 -13.77 -1.42
C PRO A 514 -13.51 -13.35 -2.81
N GLU A 515 -13.12 -12.18 -3.33
CA GLU A 515 -13.51 -11.72 -4.67
C GLU A 515 -12.74 -12.47 -5.78
N LEU A 516 -11.46 -12.75 -5.56
CA LEU A 516 -10.65 -13.62 -6.43
C LEU A 516 -11.23 -15.05 -6.50
N LYS A 517 -11.76 -15.57 -5.39
CA LYS A 517 -12.48 -16.85 -5.36
C LYS A 517 -13.75 -16.81 -6.22
N LYS A 518 -14.63 -15.83 -6.01
CA LYS A 518 -15.86 -15.65 -6.83
C LYS A 518 -15.54 -15.51 -8.31
N PHE A 519 -14.43 -14.84 -8.65
CA PHE A 519 -14.03 -14.68 -10.04
C PHE A 519 -13.50 -15.99 -10.64
N LEU A 520 -12.72 -16.80 -9.92
CA LEU A 520 -12.40 -18.18 -10.34
C LEU A 520 -13.67 -19.03 -10.56
N GLU A 521 -14.67 -18.91 -9.68
CA GLU A 521 -15.95 -19.63 -9.83
C GLU A 521 -16.76 -19.14 -11.06
N ARG A 522 -16.64 -17.85 -11.45
CA ARG A 522 -17.19 -17.32 -12.73
C ARG A 522 -16.43 -17.82 -13.97
N LEU A 523 -15.17 -18.22 -13.82
CA LEU A 523 -14.29 -18.78 -14.86
C LEU A 523 -14.33 -20.33 -14.91
N ASP A 524 -15.11 -20.97 -14.04
CA ASP A 524 -15.37 -22.43 -14.10
C ASP A 524 -16.59 -22.77 -15.00
N ARG A 525 -17.19 -21.78 -15.66
CA ARG A 525 -18.35 -21.96 -16.56
C ARG A 525 -17.92 -22.51 -17.93
N PRO A 526 -18.70 -23.37 -18.61
CA PRO A 526 -18.28 -23.99 -19.88
C PRO A 526 -17.98 -23.00 -21.02
N ASP A 527 -18.65 -21.85 -21.05
CA ASP A 527 -18.49 -20.79 -22.06
C ASP A 527 -17.27 -19.89 -21.83
N LEU A 528 -16.67 -19.94 -20.63
CA LEU A 528 -15.55 -19.08 -20.20
C LEU A 528 -14.54 -19.88 -19.38
N GLY A 529 -14.40 -21.17 -19.72
CA GLY A 529 -13.67 -22.17 -18.95
C GLY A 529 -12.19 -22.24 -19.30
N ILE A 530 -11.51 -23.24 -18.74
CA ILE A 530 -10.12 -23.61 -19.07
C ILE A 530 -9.88 -23.84 -20.58
N GLU A 531 -10.92 -24.12 -21.37
CA GLU A 531 -10.80 -24.28 -22.83
C GLU A 531 -10.86 -22.98 -23.62
N SER A 532 -11.61 -21.97 -23.14
CA SER A 532 -11.57 -20.62 -23.70
C SER A 532 -10.23 -19.95 -23.42
N GLU A 533 -9.79 -19.04 -24.30
CA GLU A 533 -8.51 -18.34 -24.11
C GLU A 533 -8.60 -17.33 -22.97
N GLU A 534 -9.71 -16.57 -22.91
CA GLU A 534 -10.02 -15.58 -21.89
C GLU A 534 -10.17 -16.24 -20.52
N GLY A 535 -10.89 -17.36 -20.45
CA GLY A 535 -11.04 -18.16 -19.24
C GLY A 535 -9.69 -18.71 -18.76
N TRP A 536 -8.89 -19.26 -19.67
CA TRP A 536 -7.54 -19.76 -19.36
C TRP A 536 -6.59 -18.67 -18.84
N VAL A 537 -6.57 -17.51 -19.50
CA VAL A 537 -5.79 -16.34 -19.09
C VAL A 537 -6.23 -15.83 -17.71
N GLY A 538 -7.53 -15.72 -17.47
CA GLY A 538 -8.08 -15.30 -16.18
C GLY A 538 -7.76 -16.26 -15.04
N ILE A 539 -7.91 -17.58 -15.26
CA ILE A 539 -7.53 -18.62 -14.31
C ILE A 539 -6.03 -18.54 -14.00
N THR A 540 -5.19 -18.33 -15.02
CA THR A 540 -3.74 -18.20 -14.87
C THR A 540 -3.37 -16.98 -14.02
N ILE A 541 -3.95 -15.81 -14.30
CA ILE A 541 -3.66 -14.57 -13.55
C ILE A 541 -4.10 -14.69 -12.08
N VAL A 542 -5.32 -15.13 -11.80
CA VAL A 542 -5.80 -15.26 -10.41
C VAL A 542 -4.96 -16.27 -9.62
N ARG A 543 -4.62 -17.42 -10.22
CA ARG A 543 -3.73 -18.40 -9.55
C ARG A 543 -2.33 -17.86 -9.33
N SER A 544 -1.82 -17.03 -10.23
CA SER A 544 -0.52 -16.36 -10.08
C SER A 544 -0.52 -15.34 -8.94
N ILE A 545 -1.59 -14.54 -8.82
CA ILE A 545 -1.81 -13.63 -7.68
C ILE A 545 -1.84 -14.41 -6.36
N LEU A 546 -2.64 -15.47 -6.28
CA LEU A 546 -2.79 -16.29 -5.07
C LEU A 546 -1.50 -17.04 -4.69
N TRP A 547 -0.70 -17.49 -5.67
CA TRP A 547 0.62 -18.10 -5.45
C TRP A 547 1.61 -17.06 -4.93
N ASN A 548 1.82 -15.97 -5.67
CA ASN A 548 2.80 -14.94 -5.35
C ASN A 548 2.56 -14.30 -3.97
N TYR A 549 1.33 -13.87 -3.71
CA TYR A 549 1.00 -13.21 -2.45
C TYR A 549 0.88 -14.15 -1.25
N SER A 550 0.72 -15.46 -1.44
CA SER A 550 0.80 -16.43 -0.33
C SER A 550 2.24 -16.80 0.06
N ASP A 551 3.25 -16.54 -0.78
CA ASP A 551 4.66 -16.57 -0.33
C ASP A 551 5.00 -15.33 0.50
N ALA A 552 4.58 -14.15 0.01
CA ALA A 552 4.93 -12.88 0.63
C ALA A 552 4.10 -12.51 1.88
N SER A 553 2.83 -12.91 1.95
CA SER A 553 1.93 -12.58 3.06
C SER A 553 1.33 -13.82 3.70
N LEU A 554 1.56 -13.97 5.01
CA LEU A 554 0.88 -14.97 5.83
C LEU A 554 -0.59 -14.63 6.09
N LYS A 555 -1.04 -13.37 5.94
CA LYS A 555 -2.47 -13.02 5.96
C LYS A 555 -3.19 -13.66 4.76
N ILE A 556 -2.66 -13.45 3.54
CA ILE A 556 -3.20 -14.05 2.30
C ILE A 556 -3.23 -15.58 2.40
N ALA A 557 -2.14 -16.19 2.87
CA ALA A 557 -2.06 -17.63 3.09
C ALA A 557 -3.19 -18.17 4.00
N LYS A 558 -3.57 -17.42 5.06
CA LYS A 558 -4.66 -17.79 5.97
C LYS A 558 -6.04 -17.50 5.38
N GLU A 559 -6.21 -16.39 4.67
CA GLU A 559 -7.49 -16.05 4.05
C GLU A 559 -7.88 -17.04 2.93
N ILE A 560 -6.90 -17.58 2.19
CA ILE A 560 -7.07 -18.69 1.24
C ILE A 560 -7.64 -19.95 1.94
N GLY A 561 -7.20 -20.23 3.17
CA GLY A 561 -7.78 -21.29 4.01
C GLY A 561 -9.20 -20.96 4.47
N LYS A 562 -9.38 -19.78 5.06
CA LYS A 562 -10.66 -19.28 5.63
C LYS A 562 -11.79 -19.16 4.61
N CYS A 563 -11.50 -18.80 3.35
CA CYS A 563 -12.51 -18.77 2.27
C CYS A 563 -12.75 -20.13 1.58
N GLY A 564 -11.99 -21.17 1.96
CA GLY A 564 -12.13 -22.55 1.44
C GLY A 564 -11.40 -22.84 0.11
N LEU A 565 -10.58 -21.93 -0.41
CA LEU A 565 -9.85 -22.12 -1.67
C LEU A 565 -8.87 -23.32 -1.63
N LEU A 566 -8.34 -23.69 -0.45
CA LEU A 566 -7.51 -24.90 -0.29
C LEU A 566 -8.25 -26.16 -0.77
N GLY A 567 -9.56 -26.27 -0.53
CA GLY A 567 -10.38 -27.38 -1.02
C GLY A 567 -10.46 -27.42 -2.54
N ARG A 568 -10.50 -26.27 -3.22
CA ARG A 568 -10.47 -26.17 -4.69
C ARG A 568 -9.13 -26.67 -5.25
N PHE A 569 -8.00 -26.26 -4.66
CA PHE A 569 -6.68 -26.70 -5.12
C PHE A 569 -6.40 -28.19 -4.81
N VAL A 570 -6.89 -28.73 -3.70
CA VAL A 570 -6.84 -30.18 -3.43
C VAL A 570 -7.74 -30.95 -4.41
N ASN A 571 -8.91 -30.42 -4.77
CA ASN A 571 -9.77 -31.04 -5.79
C ASN A 571 -9.19 -30.97 -7.21
N ASP A 572 -8.46 -29.90 -7.59
CA ASP A 572 -7.70 -29.85 -8.84
C ASP A 572 -6.70 -31.02 -8.93
N LEU A 573 -5.89 -31.21 -7.88
CA LEU A 573 -4.90 -32.29 -7.80
C LEU A 573 -5.56 -33.68 -7.80
N LYS A 574 -6.67 -33.84 -7.08
CA LYS A 574 -7.46 -35.08 -7.06
C LYS A 574 -8.08 -35.42 -8.42
N ARG A 575 -8.48 -34.41 -9.20
CA ARG A 575 -9.11 -34.57 -10.52
C ARG A 575 -8.11 -34.93 -11.61
N ILE A 576 -6.92 -34.30 -11.61
CA ILE A 576 -5.89 -34.51 -12.64
C ILE A 576 -4.98 -35.71 -12.28
N GLY A 577 -4.67 -35.87 -10.99
CA GLY A 577 -3.83 -36.95 -10.48
C GLY A 577 -2.32 -36.80 -10.79
N PRO A 578 -1.47 -37.64 -10.20
CA PRO A 578 -0.01 -37.62 -10.40
C PRO A 578 0.42 -38.18 -11.77
N SER A 579 -0.53 -38.69 -12.55
CA SER A 579 -0.32 -39.31 -13.86
C SER A 579 -1.17 -38.65 -14.96
N GLY A 580 -1.75 -37.48 -14.69
CA GLY A 580 -2.37 -36.65 -15.71
C GLY A 580 -1.38 -36.40 -16.84
N ALA A 581 -1.80 -36.59 -18.09
CA ALA A 581 -0.86 -36.76 -19.19
C ALA A 581 0.03 -35.52 -19.38
N PHE A 582 1.36 -35.70 -19.24
CA PHE A 582 2.40 -34.67 -19.39
C PHE A 582 2.59 -34.15 -20.84
N GLY A 583 1.49 -34.04 -21.59
CA GLY A 583 1.38 -33.37 -22.89
C GLY A 583 0.39 -32.20 -22.92
N ASP A 584 -0.46 -32.04 -21.89
CA ASP A 584 -1.31 -30.84 -21.74
C ASP A 584 -0.64 -29.82 -20.81
N GLU A 585 -0.14 -28.72 -21.41
CA GLU A 585 0.51 -27.63 -20.67
C GLU A 585 -0.46 -26.86 -19.75
N LYS A 586 -1.79 -26.88 -20.02
CA LYS A 586 -2.80 -26.27 -19.13
C LYS A 586 -2.92 -27.08 -17.84
N GLN A 587 -3.17 -28.40 -17.95
CA GLN A 587 -3.25 -29.31 -16.79
C GLN A 587 -1.98 -29.26 -15.93
N LYS A 588 -0.80 -29.24 -16.55
CA LYS A 588 0.45 -29.08 -15.80
C LYS A 588 0.49 -27.78 -14.99
N ARG A 589 0.23 -26.63 -15.62
CA ARG A 589 0.23 -25.32 -14.93
C ARG A 589 -0.80 -25.25 -13.79
N ILE A 590 -1.92 -25.98 -13.90
CA ILE A 590 -2.89 -26.16 -12.80
C ILE A 590 -2.27 -26.95 -11.64
N ILE A 591 -1.57 -28.07 -11.89
CA ILE A 591 -0.84 -28.82 -10.86
C ILE A 591 0.24 -27.94 -10.20
N ASP A 592 1.14 -27.35 -10.97
CA ASP A 592 2.27 -26.55 -10.48
C ASP A 592 1.79 -25.46 -9.51
N SER A 593 0.79 -24.68 -9.93
CA SER A 593 0.19 -23.62 -9.11
C SER A 593 -0.59 -24.16 -7.90
N ALA A 594 -1.31 -25.28 -8.02
CA ALA A 594 -2.02 -25.88 -6.89
C ALA A 594 -1.04 -26.32 -5.79
N VAL A 595 -0.01 -27.10 -6.12
CA VAL A 595 0.93 -27.62 -5.13
C VAL A 595 1.73 -26.47 -4.48
N ASN A 596 2.10 -25.44 -5.25
CA ASN A 596 2.81 -24.28 -4.69
C ASN A 596 1.93 -23.40 -3.78
N ILE A 597 0.66 -23.13 -4.15
CA ILE A 597 -0.27 -22.43 -3.25
C ILE A 597 -0.49 -23.24 -1.97
N LEU A 598 -0.64 -24.57 -2.08
CA LEU A 598 -0.79 -25.46 -0.91
C LEU A 598 0.48 -25.47 -0.05
N HIS A 599 1.70 -25.47 -0.62
CA HIS A 599 2.96 -25.31 0.11
C HIS A 599 3.00 -23.98 0.88
N ASN A 600 2.68 -22.87 0.21
CA ASN A 600 2.67 -21.55 0.84
C ASN A 600 1.63 -21.48 1.97
N CYS A 601 0.42 -21.96 1.72
CA CYS A 601 -0.64 -21.98 2.72
C CYS A 601 -0.34 -22.93 3.89
N ALA A 602 0.48 -23.96 3.70
CA ALA A 602 0.95 -24.86 4.75
C ALA A 602 1.98 -24.20 5.70
N LYS A 603 2.67 -23.12 5.27
CA LYS A 603 3.51 -22.29 6.14
C LYS A 603 2.68 -21.71 7.32
N ALA A 604 1.40 -21.40 7.09
CA ALA A 604 0.45 -20.86 8.08
C ALA A 604 -0.16 -21.95 8.99
N THR A 605 -0.10 -21.75 10.31
CA THR A 605 -0.44 -22.77 11.33
C THR A 605 -1.93 -23.07 11.43
N GLU A 606 -2.75 -22.06 11.19
CA GLU A 606 -4.20 -22.02 11.28
C GLU A 606 -4.83 -22.95 10.22
N ASN A 607 -4.21 -23.00 9.05
CA ASN A 607 -4.64 -23.85 7.95
C ASN A 607 -4.45 -25.35 8.27
N ARG A 608 -3.64 -25.75 9.27
CA ARG A 608 -3.43 -27.18 9.59
C ARG A 608 -4.71 -27.91 9.99
N GLN A 609 -5.74 -27.22 10.47
CA GLN A 609 -7.05 -27.84 10.65
C GLN A 609 -7.70 -28.07 9.27
N VAL A 610 -7.82 -27.02 8.45
CA VAL A 610 -8.37 -27.07 7.09
C VAL A 610 -7.70 -28.14 6.21
N PHE A 611 -6.37 -28.24 6.24
CA PHE A 611 -5.60 -29.27 5.51
C PHE A 611 -5.94 -30.71 5.93
N ARG A 612 -6.31 -30.93 7.20
CA ARG A 612 -6.78 -32.23 7.69
C ARG A 612 -8.24 -32.47 7.33
N ASP A 613 -9.09 -31.45 7.45
CA ASP A 613 -10.52 -31.52 7.10
C ASP A 613 -10.77 -31.81 5.61
N ILE A 614 -9.82 -31.45 4.72
CA ILE A 614 -9.85 -31.74 3.28
C ILE A 614 -8.97 -32.94 2.86
N ASN A 615 -8.48 -33.75 3.81
CA ASN A 615 -7.59 -34.90 3.59
C ASN A 615 -6.34 -34.62 2.71
N ALA A 616 -5.77 -33.41 2.79
CA ALA A 616 -4.74 -32.96 1.83
C ALA A 616 -3.48 -33.85 1.80
N VAL A 617 -3.10 -34.45 2.93
CA VAL A 617 -1.95 -35.38 3.02
C VAL A 617 -2.13 -36.60 2.11
N GLU A 618 -3.35 -37.15 2.04
CA GLU A 618 -3.68 -38.32 1.22
C GLU A 618 -3.66 -37.99 -0.28
N ILE A 619 -4.03 -36.75 -0.63
CA ILE A 619 -4.05 -36.27 -2.02
C ILE A 619 -2.67 -35.80 -2.51
N LEU A 620 -1.80 -35.29 -1.61
CA LEU A 620 -0.44 -34.86 -1.94
C LEU A 620 0.57 -36.03 -2.01
N ALA A 621 0.43 -37.06 -1.17
CA ALA A 621 1.39 -38.18 -1.11
C ALA A 621 1.64 -38.91 -2.46
N PRO A 622 0.65 -39.07 -3.37
CA PRO A 622 0.89 -39.61 -4.72
C PRO A 622 1.81 -38.73 -5.59
N PHE A 623 1.78 -37.40 -5.43
CA PHE A 623 2.60 -36.47 -6.22
C PHE A 623 4.09 -36.51 -5.85
N LEU A 624 4.46 -37.12 -4.72
CA LEU A 624 5.85 -37.42 -4.37
C LEU A 624 6.52 -38.43 -5.33
N LYS A 625 5.74 -39.07 -6.23
CA LYS A 625 6.21 -40.06 -7.20
C LYS A 625 6.18 -39.56 -8.65
N CYS A 626 5.85 -38.29 -8.89
CA CYS A 626 5.91 -37.70 -10.23
C CYS A 626 7.36 -37.65 -10.76
N GLU A 627 7.53 -37.69 -12.08
CA GLU A 627 8.87 -37.52 -12.69
C GLU A 627 9.42 -36.09 -12.49
N GLU A 628 8.49 -35.12 -12.49
CA GLU A 628 8.75 -33.69 -12.45
C GLU A 628 9.08 -33.19 -11.05
N SER A 629 10.32 -32.74 -10.88
CA SER A 629 10.91 -32.57 -9.55
C SER A 629 10.47 -31.29 -8.84
N GLU A 630 10.03 -30.25 -9.56
CA GLU A 630 9.39 -29.07 -8.97
C GLU A 630 8.10 -29.45 -8.23
N VAL A 631 7.28 -30.33 -8.81
CA VAL A 631 6.04 -30.85 -8.21
C VAL A 631 6.35 -31.71 -6.98
N VAL A 632 7.28 -32.67 -7.10
CA VAL A 632 7.71 -33.55 -5.99
C VAL A 632 8.21 -32.74 -4.80
N ILE A 633 9.10 -31.76 -5.04
CA ILE A 633 9.67 -30.92 -3.98
C ILE A 633 8.58 -30.06 -3.34
N SER A 634 7.73 -29.41 -4.13
CA SER A 634 6.64 -28.57 -3.59
C SER A 634 5.66 -29.38 -2.74
N ALA A 635 5.31 -30.61 -3.16
CA ALA A 635 4.45 -31.50 -2.40
C ALA A 635 5.10 -31.99 -1.10
N LEU A 636 6.39 -32.37 -1.15
CA LEU A 636 7.18 -32.77 0.02
C LEU A 636 7.27 -31.63 1.05
N LEU A 637 7.53 -30.40 0.59
CA LEU A 637 7.62 -29.23 1.45
C LEU A 637 6.26 -28.85 2.05
N ALA A 638 5.17 -28.89 1.27
CA ALA A 638 3.81 -28.73 1.79
C ALA A 638 3.51 -29.75 2.90
N MET A 639 3.72 -31.04 2.61
CA MET A 639 3.52 -32.13 3.57
C MET A 639 4.35 -31.95 4.84
N SER A 640 5.58 -31.46 4.74
CA SER A 640 6.48 -31.23 5.88
C SER A 640 5.94 -30.29 6.97
N TYR A 641 4.94 -29.45 6.65
CA TYR A 641 4.28 -28.56 7.61
C TYR A 641 2.92 -29.07 8.15
N ILE A 642 2.33 -30.11 7.52
CA ILE A 642 0.96 -30.60 7.81
C ILE A 642 0.87 -32.08 8.23
N THR A 643 1.89 -32.90 7.98
CA THR A 643 1.91 -34.30 8.46
C THR A 643 2.11 -34.38 9.97
N GLU A 644 1.37 -35.25 10.63
CA GLU A 644 1.52 -35.52 12.06
C GLU A 644 2.73 -36.45 12.35
N ASP A 645 3.22 -36.48 13.60
CA ASP A 645 4.46 -37.23 13.95
C ASP A 645 4.35 -38.75 13.62
N ASN A 646 3.14 -39.33 13.55
CA ASN A 646 2.85 -40.71 13.10
C ASN A 646 2.92 -40.91 11.57
N GLN A 647 2.67 -39.86 10.80
CA GLN A 647 2.75 -39.82 9.33
C GLN A 647 4.16 -39.49 8.81
N SER A 648 5.14 -39.31 9.71
CA SER A 648 6.52 -38.91 9.38
C SER A 648 7.28 -39.82 8.40
N HIS A 649 6.79 -41.05 8.17
CA HIS A 649 7.27 -41.97 7.14
C HIS A 649 6.87 -41.55 5.71
N LEU A 650 5.82 -40.73 5.54
CA LEU A 650 5.40 -40.17 4.25
C LEU A 650 6.33 -39.05 3.75
N LEU A 651 7.23 -38.55 4.62
CA LEU A 651 8.23 -37.54 4.26
C LEU A 651 9.54 -38.16 3.74
N ASP A 652 9.64 -39.48 3.59
CA ASP A 652 10.83 -40.18 3.10
C ASP A 652 11.16 -39.76 1.66
N ALA A 653 12.20 -38.92 1.51
CA ALA A 653 12.66 -38.41 0.22
C ALA A 653 13.79 -39.26 -0.37
N ASP A 654 13.79 -39.43 -1.69
CA ASP A 654 14.86 -40.15 -2.39
C ASP A 654 16.11 -39.27 -2.61
N THR A 655 17.23 -39.91 -2.95
CA THR A 655 18.51 -39.22 -3.10
C THR A 655 18.50 -38.23 -4.27
N LYS A 656 17.67 -38.47 -5.31
CA LYS A 656 17.46 -37.55 -6.44
C LYS A 656 16.83 -36.24 -5.95
N THR A 657 15.68 -36.33 -5.28
CA THR A 657 14.93 -35.18 -4.74
C THR A 657 15.79 -34.37 -3.75
N ILE A 658 16.50 -35.04 -2.85
CA ILE A 658 17.40 -34.39 -1.89
C ILE A 658 18.57 -33.68 -2.59
N SER A 659 19.14 -34.28 -3.64
CA SER A 659 20.20 -33.64 -4.44
C SER A 659 19.68 -32.41 -5.22
N GLN A 660 18.42 -32.43 -5.64
CA GLN A 660 17.80 -31.29 -6.32
C GLN A 660 17.48 -30.15 -5.34
N ILE A 661 17.02 -30.46 -4.13
CA ILE A 661 16.88 -29.47 -3.02
C ILE A 661 18.25 -28.84 -2.69
N GLN A 662 19.33 -29.63 -2.70
CA GLN A 662 20.69 -29.12 -2.52
C GLN A 662 21.10 -28.18 -3.67
N GLY A 663 20.84 -28.56 -4.93
CA GLY A 663 21.12 -27.72 -6.11
C GLY A 663 20.32 -26.41 -6.10
N MET A 664 19.06 -26.44 -5.68
CA MET A 664 18.23 -25.24 -5.46
C MET A 664 18.87 -24.30 -4.44
N LEU A 665 19.34 -24.84 -3.30
CA LEU A 665 20.00 -24.04 -2.27
C LEU A 665 21.33 -23.45 -2.78
N VAL A 666 22.11 -24.19 -3.57
CA VAL A 666 23.35 -23.69 -4.20
C VAL A 666 23.05 -22.56 -5.20
N ASN A 667 21.98 -22.69 -6.01
CA ASN A 667 21.55 -21.63 -6.93
C ASN A 667 21.11 -20.37 -6.18
N ALA A 668 20.28 -20.52 -5.14
CA ALA A 668 19.81 -19.41 -4.31
C ALA A 668 20.97 -18.73 -3.57
N ALA A 669 21.84 -19.49 -2.90
CA ALA A 669 22.97 -18.98 -2.13
C ALA A 669 24.02 -18.25 -2.98
N ASN A 670 24.04 -18.45 -4.31
CA ASN A 670 24.93 -17.77 -5.25
C ASN A 670 24.26 -16.68 -6.09
N SER A 671 22.94 -16.48 -5.94
CA SER A 671 22.19 -15.44 -6.65
C SER A 671 22.08 -14.15 -5.83
N PRO A 672 21.99 -12.96 -6.48
CA PRO A 672 21.68 -11.70 -5.79
C PRO A 672 20.37 -11.80 -4.99
N GLY A 673 20.33 -11.20 -3.80
CA GLY A 673 19.15 -11.24 -2.92
C GLY A 673 18.75 -12.64 -2.43
N LEU A 674 19.65 -13.63 -2.53
CA LEU A 674 19.43 -15.02 -2.11
C LEU A 674 18.18 -15.71 -2.70
N ARG A 675 17.69 -15.25 -3.87
CA ARG A 675 16.63 -15.92 -4.65
C ARG A 675 17.20 -16.50 -5.94
N GLY A 676 17.07 -17.81 -6.12
CA GLY A 676 17.58 -18.56 -7.27
C GLY A 676 16.46 -19.14 -8.13
N ALA A 677 16.71 -19.28 -9.44
CA ALA A 677 15.79 -19.97 -10.34
C ALA A 677 15.95 -21.50 -10.24
N SER A 678 14.83 -22.21 -10.32
CA SER A 678 14.76 -23.67 -10.44
C SER A 678 13.64 -24.03 -11.40
N GLY A 679 14.01 -24.42 -12.62
CA GLY A 679 13.04 -24.69 -13.70
C GLY A 679 12.21 -23.46 -14.04
N SER A 680 10.91 -23.56 -13.79
CA SER A 680 9.91 -22.50 -14.01
C SER A 680 9.82 -21.51 -12.85
N CYS A 681 10.27 -21.92 -11.66
CA CYS A 681 10.02 -21.24 -10.39
C CYS A 681 11.23 -20.44 -9.91
N THR A 682 11.02 -19.47 -9.01
CA THR A 682 12.10 -18.84 -8.23
C THR A 682 11.89 -19.08 -6.75
N TRP A 683 12.96 -19.43 -6.03
CA TRP A 683 12.93 -19.87 -4.64
C TRP A 683 13.93 -19.07 -3.81
N SER A 684 13.54 -18.65 -2.60
CA SER A 684 14.48 -18.03 -1.66
C SER A 684 15.30 -19.07 -0.90
N ALA A 685 16.52 -18.70 -0.51
CA ALA A 685 17.33 -19.51 0.39
C ALA A 685 16.57 -19.82 1.70
N LEU A 686 15.89 -18.84 2.28
CA LEU A 686 15.11 -19.01 3.52
C LEU A 686 14.04 -20.11 3.42
N GLU A 687 13.28 -20.16 2.32
CA GLU A 687 12.28 -21.21 2.09
C GLU A 687 12.93 -22.60 1.98
N ILE A 688 14.00 -22.71 1.20
CA ILE A 688 14.71 -23.98 0.98
C ILE A 688 15.36 -24.45 2.29
N VAL A 689 15.95 -23.54 3.07
CA VAL A 689 16.54 -23.82 4.39
C VAL A 689 15.47 -24.26 5.40
N SER A 690 14.31 -23.62 5.41
CA SER A 690 13.18 -24.02 6.27
C SER A 690 12.62 -25.39 5.88
N GLY A 691 12.52 -25.66 4.59
CA GLY A 691 12.17 -26.98 4.06
C GLY A 691 13.16 -28.07 4.45
N ILE A 692 14.46 -27.81 4.27
CA ILE A 692 15.56 -28.68 4.73
C ILE A 692 15.46 -28.93 6.24
N ALA A 693 15.18 -27.91 7.05
CA ALA A 693 15.02 -28.05 8.50
C ALA A 693 13.85 -28.97 8.87
N ASN A 694 12.69 -28.83 8.23
CA ASN A 694 11.54 -29.71 8.48
C ASN A 694 11.86 -31.17 8.12
N ILE A 695 12.38 -31.44 6.92
CA ILE A 695 12.60 -32.81 6.46
C ILE A 695 13.81 -33.48 7.15
N ALA A 696 14.78 -32.72 7.66
CA ALA A 696 15.94 -33.23 8.42
C ALA A 696 15.60 -33.77 9.83
N VAL A 697 14.34 -33.65 10.28
CA VAL A 697 13.85 -34.34 11.48
C VAL A 697 13.87 -35.86 11.26
N ASN A 698 13.46 -36.33 10.08
CA ASN A 698 13.56 -37.72 9.65
C ASN A 698 15.05 -38.12 9.47
N GLU A 699 15.41 -39.31 9.97
CA GLU A 699 16.83 -39.73 10.08
C GLU A 699 17.45 -40.12 8.73
N LYS A 700 16.65 -40.71 7.84
CA LYS A 700 17.04 -41.08 6.47
C LYS A 700 17.22 -39.84 5.60
N ASN A 701 16.27 -38.90 5.65
CA ASN A 701 16.40 -37.61 4.99
C ASN A 701 17.63 -36.84 5.50
N ARG A 702 17.86 -36.84 6.83
CA ARG A 702 19.05 -36.20 7.44
C ARG A 702 20.35 -36.79 6.90
N ALA A 703 20.47 -38.12 6.77
CA ALA A 703 21.63 -38.76 6.15
C ALA A 703 21.78 -38.32 4.67
N ASN A 704 20.71 -38.44 3.87
CA ASN A 704 20.71 -38.05 2.46
C ASN A 704 21.13 -36.58 2.27
N LEU A 705 20.68 -35.64 3.12
CA LEU A 705 21.05 -34.22 3.08
C LEU A 705 22.53 -33.98 3.39
N ILE A 706 23.06 -34.71 4.38
CA ILE A 706 24.47 -34.66 4.76
C ILE A 706 25.36 -35.19 3.64
N ASP A 707 24.90 -36.18 2.89
CA ASP A 707 25.65 -36.81 1.79
C ASP A 707 25.50 -36.09 0.44
N ALA A 708 24.34 -35.49 0.15
CA ALA A 708 24.18 -34.55 -0.97
C ALA A 708 24.96 -33.24 -0.78
N GLY A 709 25.40 -32.93 0.45
CA GLY A 709 26.28 -31.79 0.72
C GLY A 709 25.56 -30.46 0.82
N VAL A 710 24.50 -30.36 1.64
CA VAL A 710 23.83 -29.08 1.94
C VAL A 710 24.60 -28.18 2.92
N ILE A 711 25.64 -28.69 3.59
CA ILE A 711 26.38 -27.96 4.63
C ILE A 711 27.14 -26.74 4.07
N PRO A 712 27.89 -26.82 2.95
CA PRO A 712 28.54 -25.64 2.36
C PRO A 712 27.59 -24.47 2.04
N PRO A 713 26.50 -24.64 1.26
CA PRO A 713 25.62 -23.51 0.94
C PRO A 713 24.85 -22.98 2.17
N LEU A 714 24.58 -23.81 3.19
CA LEU A 714 24.08 -23.31 4.49
C LEU A 714 25.07 -22.32 5.15
N PHE A 715 26.38 -22.57 5.05
CA PHE A 715 27.39 -21.60 5.51
C PHE A 715 27.46 -20.36 4.63
N ASP A 716 27.16 -20.44 3.33
CA ASP A 716 27.14 -19.27 2.45
C ASP A 716 25.91 -18.38 2.70
N VAL A 717 24.76 -18.96 3.01
CA VAL A 717 23.58 -18.21 3.51
C VAL A 717 23.89 -17.56 4.87
N ILE A 718 24.58 -18.24 5.79
CA ILE A 718 25.03 -17.63 7.07
C ILE A 718 25.96 -16.42 6.85
N LYS A 719 26.81 -16.43 5.81
CA LYS A 719 27.68 -15.28 5.51
C LYS A 719 26.89 -14.12 4.87
N LYS A 720 26.04 -14.42 3.89
CA LYS A 720 25.41 -13.42 2.99
C LYS A 720 24.05 -12.88 3.45
N GLY A 721 23.27 -13.67 4.19
CA GLY A 721 21.85 -13.43 4.39
C GLY A 721 21.46 -12.43 5.47
N ASP A 722 20.15 -12.22 5.61
CA ASP A 722 19.53 -11.38 6.63
C ASP A 722 19.62 -12.03 8.05
N PRO A 723 19.12 -11.37 9.12
CA PRO A 723 19.12 -11.94 10.47
C PRO A 723 18.35 -13.28 10.59
N ILE A 724 17.31 -13.47 9.80
CA ILE A 724 16.42 -14.64 9.78
C ILE A 724 17.08 -15.79 9.02
N ASP A 725 17.67 -15.52 7.85
CA ASP A 725 18.50 -16.45 7.07
C ASP A 725 19.61 -17.07 7.93
N LYS A 726 20.30 -16.22 8.71
CA LYS A 726 21.36 -16.61 9.64
C LYS A 726 20.84 -17.49 10.77
N GLU A 727 19.71 -17.14 11.39
CA GLU A 727 19.11 -17.95 12.45
C GLU A 727 18.61 -19.31 11.92
N CYS A 728 17.89 -19.31 10.80
CA CYS A 728 17.31 -20.50 10.18
C CYS A 728 18.39 -21.46 9.64
N SER A 729 19.46 -20.93 9.04
CA SER A 729 20.58 -21.76 8.57
C SER A 729 21.37 -22.38 9.73
N ALA A 730 21.57 -21.64 10.82
CA ALA A 730 22.16 -22.21 12.04
C ALA A 730 21.23 -23.24 12.71
N ASN A 731 19.91 -23.06 12.64
CA ASN A 731 18.91 -24.05 13.08
C ASN A 731 18.97 -25.33 12.22
N ALA A 732 19.10 -25.21 10.89
CA ALA A 732 19.28 -26.36 9.99
C ALA A 732 20.60 -27.11 10.28
N LEU A 733 21.72 -26.40 10.44
CA LEU A 733 23.00 -27.01 10.86
C LEU A 733 22.88 -27.75 12.21
N TRP A 734 22.10 -27.22 13.16
CA TRP A 734 21.87 -27.87 14.46
C TRP A 734 21.06 -29.18 14.35
N LEU A 735 20.16 -29.28 13.38
CA LEU A 735 19.42 -30.51 13.05
C LEU A 735 20.29 -31.52 12.33
N LEU A 736 21.08 -31.11 11.32
CA LEU A 736 22.04 -31.99 10.64
C LEU A 736 23.09 -32.54 11.60
N ALA A 737 23.57 -31.72 12.54
CA ALA A 737 24.45 -32.10 13.64
C ALA A 737 23.82 -33.09 14.65
N ASN A 738 22.54 -33.46 14.52
CA ASN A 738 21.91 -34.56 15.26
C ASN A 738 22.28 -35.95 14.69
N SER A 739 23.54 -36.09 14.26
CA SER A 739 24.17 -37.31 13.75
C SER A 739 25.69 -37.15 13.79
N GLU A 740 26.46 -38.22 14.01
CA GLU A 740 27.94 -38.13 13.98
C GLU A 740 28.50 -37.74 12.59
N PRO A 741 27.98 -38.25 11.44
CA PRO A 741 28.38 -37.76 10.12
C PRO A 741 28.15 -36.25 9.95
N GLY A 742 27.00 -35.74 10.42
CA GLY A 742 26.69 -34.30 10.37
C GLY A 742 27.62 -33.48 11.26
N LYS A 743 27.87 -33.90 12.51
CA LYS A 743 28.85 -33.26 13.39
C LYS A 743 30.23 -33.20 12.75
N LYS A 744 30.67 -34.29 12.10
CA LYS A 744 31.96 -34.36 11.41
C LYS A 744 31.99 -33.38 10.23
N LYS A 745 31.09 -33.50 9.25
CA LYS A 745 31.10 -32.62 8.06
C LYS A 745 30.94 -31.13 8.40
N ILE A 746 30.25 -30.78 9.49
CA ILE A 746 30.16 -29.38 9.98
C ILE A 746 31.47 -28.93 10.63
N ARG A 747 32.15 -29.77 11.41
CA ARG A 747 33.44 -29.44 12.04
C ARG A 747 34.58 -29.33 11.02
N ASP A 748 34.55 -30.20 10.01
CA ASP A 748 35.60 -30.35 9.01
C ASP A 748 35.46 -29.36 7.83
N TYR A 749 34.33 -28.64 7.72
CA TYR A 749 34.13 -27.61 6.68
C TYR A 749 35.03 -26.38 6.92
N PRO A 750 35.78 -25.89 5.89
CA PRO A 750 36.70 -24.77 6.03
C PRO A 750 36.07 -23.52 6.65
N GLY A 751 36.68 -23.00 7.72
CA GLY A 751 36.20 -21.80 8.41
C GLY A 751 35.00 -22.00 9.35
N ALA A 752 34.32 -23.17 9.33
CA ALA A 752 33.10 -23.43 10.12
C ALA A 752 33.20 -22.99 11.58
N MET A 753 34.30 -23.38 12.25
CA MET A 753 34.52 -23.06 13.66
C MET A 753 34.75 -21.57 13.90
N ALA A 754 35.34 -20.84 12.96
CA ALA A 754 35.50 -19.39 13.07
C ALA A 754 34.14 -18.70 12.92
N THR A 755 33.43 -18.95 11.80
CA THR A 755 32.12 -18.39 11.52
C THR A 755 31.11 -18.70 12.63
N LEU A 756 31.06 -19.92 13.17
CA LEU A 756 30.15 -20.25 14.27
C LEU A 756 30.54 -19.59 15.59
N ASN A 757 31.83 -19.46 15.92
CA ASN A 757 32.27 -18.76 17.13
C ASN A 757 31.97 -17.24 17.03
N GLU A 758 32.16 -16.63 15.87
CA GLU A 758 31.77 -15.24 15.56
C GLU A 758 30.26 -15.05 15.67
N LEU A 759 29.47 -15.88 14.96
CA LEU A 759 28.02 -15.85 14.97
C LEU A 759 27.45 -16.06 16.39
N SER A 760 28.15 -16.82 17.26
CA SER A 760 27.78 -17.01 18.67
C SER A 760 28.01 -15.79 19.58
N LYS A 761 28.64 -14.72 19.05
CA LYS A 761 28.84 -13.42 19.70
C LYS A 761 28.00 -12.29 19.07
N ASN A 762 27.12 -12.62 18.11
CA ASN A 762 26.30 -11.62 17.42
C ASN A 762 25.40 -10.84 18.40
N SER A 763 25.16 -9.55 18.12
CA SER A 763 24.30 -8.68 18.93
C SER A 763 22.85 -9.18 18.99
N ASN A 764 22.35 -9.77 17.89
CA ASN A 764 21.09 -10.49 17.87
C ASN A 764 21.22 -11.80 18.67
N LYS A 765 20.60 -11.81 19.86
CA LYS A 765 20.67 -12.90 20.84
C LYS A 765 20.15 -14.23 20.28
N SER A 766 19.21 -14.21 19.33
CA SER A 766 18.62 -15.40 18.72
C SER A 766 19.60 -16.09 17.77
N ILE A 767 20.27 -15.30 16.93
CA ILE A 767 21.39 -15.76 16.08
C ILE A 767 22.51 -16.33 16.96
N ALA A 768 22.92 -15.60 18.01
CA ALA A 768 23.95 -16.05 18.94
C ALA A 768 23.57 -17.37 19.65
N ALA A 769 22.31 -17.52 20.06
CA ALA A 769 21.79 -18.75 20.65
C ALA A 769 21.74 -19.91 19.65
N ALA A 770 21.42 -19.67 18.37
CA ALA A 770 21.45 -20.68 17.32
C ALA A 770 22.87 -21.17 17.05
N ALA A 771 23.82 -20.26 16.86
CA ALA A 771 25.24 -20.60 16.68
C ALA A 771 25.83 -21.34 17.90
N LYS A 772 25.54 -20.87 19.13
CA LYS A 772 25.96 -21.56 20.36
C LYS A 772 25.34 -22.96 20.47
N ARG A 773 24.09 -23.18 20.02
CA ARG A 773 23.48 -24.53 19.94
C ARG A 773 24.24 -25.45 18.98
N VAL A 774 24.65 -24.99 17.80
CA VAL A 774 25.49 -25.77 16.87
C VAL A 774 26.85 -26.10 17.50
N LEU A 775 27.56 -25.09 18.02
CA LEU A 775 28.86 -25.25 18.65
C LEU A 775 28.85 -26.28 19.78
N LEU A 776 27.84 -26.24 20.66
CA LEU A 776 27.70 -27.21 21.75
C LEU A 776 27.53 -28.64 21.21
N ARG A 777 26.73 -28.81 20.15
CA ARG A 777 26.46 -30.13 19.55
C ARG A 777 27.66 -30.74 18.82
N ILE A 778 28.47 -29.93 18.14
CA ILE A 778 29.67 -30.41 17.41
C ILE A 778 30.92 -30.55 18.31
N LYS A 779 30.94 -29.87 19.48
CA LYS A 779 31.97 -30.02 20.53
C LYS A 779 31.70 -31.20 21.49
N GLN A 780 30.47 -31.71 21.54
CA GLN A 780 30.17 -32.95 22.29
C GLN A 780 30.87 -34.15 21.64
N GLN A 781 31.66 -34.88 22.44
CA GLN A 781 32.21 -36.19 22.08
C GLN A 781 31.09 -37.16 21.66
N PRO A 782 31.39 -38.18 20.83
CA PRO A 782 30.40 -39.20 20.49
C PRO A 782 29.88 -39.87 21.75
N MET A 783 28.55 -39.91 21.90
CA MET A 783 27.93 -40.72 22.96
C MET A 783 28.28 -42.19 22.69
N LYS A 784 28.83 -42.88 23.69
CA LYS A 784 29.04 -44.34 23.61
C LYS A 784 27.69 -45.00 23.31
N GLN A 785 27.66 -45.82 22.26
CA GLN A 785 26.46 -46.55 21.86
C GLN A 785 25.96 -47.39 23.05
N GLY A 786 24.65 -47.29 23.36
CA GLY A 786 24.00 -48.07 24.41
C GLY A 786 23.16 -47.29 25.42
N VAL A 787 23.37 -45.98 25.62
CA VAL A 787 22.59 -45.20 26.61
C VAL A 787 21.69 -44.15 25.96
N SER A 788 20.40 -44.44 25.85
CA SER A 788 19.39 -43.47 25.40
C SER A 788 19.04 -42.48 26.51
N LEU A 789 19.82 -41.41 26.66
CA LEU A 789 19.55 -40.30 27.57
C LEU A 789 18.42 -39.37 27.06
N LYS A 790 17.26 -39.95 26.71
CA LYS A 790 16.05 -39.17 26.39
C LYS A 790 15.58 -38.41 27.65
N GLY A 791 15.87 -37.11 27.69
CA GLY A 791 15.17 -36.15 28.55
C GLY A 791 15.65 -35.99 30.00
N ILE A 792 16.76 -36.62 30.44
CA ILE A 792 17.27 -36.36 31.80
C ILE A 792 17.74 -34.90 31.91
N PRO A 793 17.18 -34.09 32.83
CA PRO A 793 17.61 -32.70 33.00
C PRO A 793 19.05 -32.61 33.53
N ARG A 794 19.82 -31.61 33.07
CA ARG A 794 21.11 -31.25 33.67
C ARG A 794 20.88 -30.78 35.11
N LYS A 795 21.03 -31.69 36.08
CA LYS A 795 20.75 -31.46 37.52
C LYS A 795 21.40 -30.18 38.05
N ASN A 796 22.66 -29.94 37.68
CA ASN A 796 23.43 -28.80 38.14
C ASN A 796 23.54 -27.77 36.99
N CYS A 797 22.60 -26.83 36.93
CA CYS A 797 22.61 -25.71 35.99
C CYS A 797 22.72 -24.39 36.76
N ALA A 798 23.91 -23.78 36.74
CA ALA A 798 24.16 -22.50 37.42
C ALA A 798 23.14 -21.41 37.05
N TYR A 799 22.82 -21.27 35.76
CA TYR A 799 21.81 -20.29 35.30
C TYR A 799 20.42 -20.52 35.91
N LYS A 800 19.99 -21.78 36.08
CA LYS A 800 18.72 -22.08 36.78
C LYS A 800 18.80 -21.61 38.22
N GLU A 801 19.93 -21.85 38.88
CA GLU A 801 20.13 -21.51 40.28
C GLU A 801 20.20 -20.00 40.52
N THR A 802 20.91 -19.23 39.68
CA THR A 802 20.91 -17.76 39.74
C THR A 802 19.50 -17.18 39.48
N CYS A 803 18.73 -17.74 38.54
CA CYS A 803 17.31 -17.39 38.36
C CYS A 803 16.47 -17.73 39.59
N ARG A 804 16.76 -18.85 40.28
CA ARG A 804 16.08 -19.28 41.51
C ARG A 804 16.43 -18.40 42.72
N LEU A 805 17.64 -17.82 42.75
CA LEU A 805 18.02 -16.78 43.71
C LEU A 805 17.26 -15.48 43.43
N PHE A 806 17.12 -15.08 42.17
CA PHE A 806 16.30 -13.92 41.80
C PHE A 806 14.82 -14.09 42.21
N ILE A 807 14.19 -15.24 41.92
CA ILE A 807 12.82 -15.53 42.39
C ILE A 807 12.69 -15.38 43.91
N LYS A 808 13.68 -15.86 44.69
CA LYS A 808 13.66 -15.66 46.15
C LYS A 808 13.81 -14.20 46.58
N SER A 809 14.51 -13.36 45.81
CA SER A 809 14.62 -11.92 46.09
C SER A 809 13.31 -11.12 45.85
N LEU A 810 12.31 -11.74 45.20
CA LEU A 810 10.97 -11.15 45.03
C LEU A 810 10.04 -11.42 46.24
N ASN A 811 10.51 -12.11 47.28
CA ASN A 811 9.78 -12.42 48.53
C ASN A 811 8.40 -13.09 48.30
N LEU A 812 8.32 -13.96 47.29
CA LEU A 812 7.11 -14.73 46.97
C LEU A 812 6.93 -15.92 47.91
N ASN A 813 5.67 -16.30 48.18
CA ASN A 813 5.35 -17.45 49.01
C ASN A 813 5.63 -18.78 48.26
N ASP A 814 6.51 -19.61 48.80
CA ASP A 814 6.94 -20.91 48.23
C ASP A 814 5.74 -21.85 47.95
N VAL A 815 4.64 -21.73 48.70
CA VAL A 815 3.39 -22.52 48.54
C VAL A 815 2.71 -22.32 47.17
N LEU A 816 3.03 -21.23 46.46
CA LEU A 816 2.53 -20.92 45.12
C LEU A 816 3.18 -21.78 44.02
N PHE A 817 4.29 -22.46 44.31
CA PHE A 817 5.11 -23.17 43.32
C PHE A 817 4.96 -24.69 43.39
N ASP A 818 5.21 -25.37 42.26
CA ASP A 818 5.47 -26.81 42.20
C ASP A 818 6.82 -27.05 41.50
N HIS A 819 7.88 -26.99 42.30
CA HIS A 819 9.27 -27.09 41.85
C HIS A 819 9.62 -28.40 41.12
N LYS A 820 8.74 -29.42 41.15
CA LYS A 820 8.83 -30.63 40.32
C LYS A 820 8.82 -30.31 38.82
N PHE A 821 8.17 -29.21 38.43
CA PHE A 821 8.00 -28.81 37.02
C PHE A 821 8.89 -27.61 36.60
N ASP A 822 9.83 -27.20 37.46
CA ASP A 822 10.79 -26.11 37.19
C ASP A 822 11.79 -26.45 36.07
N LYS A 823 11.73 -25.72 34.96
CA LYS A 823 12.44 -26.06 33.72
C LYS A 823 13.35 -24.91 33.26
N CYS A 824 14.64 -25.20 33.11
CA CYS A 824 15.61 -24.26 32.55
C CYS A 824 15.71 -24.42 31.03
N TYR A 825 15.65 -23.30 30.31
CA TYR A 825 15.68 -23.23 28.85
C TYR A 825 16.90 -22.44 28.33
N CYS A 826 17.90 -22.16 29.19
CA CYS A 826 19.18 -21.63 28.74
C CYS A 826 19.78 -22.52 27.63
N THR A 827 20.60 -21.94 26.76
CA THR A 827 21.06 -22.55 25.49
C THR A 827 21.61 -23.97 25.65
N GLU A 828 22.33 -24.21 26.75
CA GLU A 828 22.92 -25.51 27.08
C GLU A 828 21.90 -26.55 27.54
N CYS A 829 20.92 -26.15 28.37
CA CYS A 829 19.87 -27.05 28.85
C CYS A 829 18.84 -27.37 27.76
N HIS A 830 18.59 -26.44 26.83
CA HIS A 830 17.83 -26.72 25.61
C HIS A 830 18.59 -27.70 24.70
N ALA A 831 19.86 -27.40 24.39
CA ALA A 831 20.68 -28.24 23.51
C ALA A 831 20.87 -29.67 24.04
N SER A 832 20.97 -29.86 25.35
CA SER A 832 21.11 -31.19 25.97
C SER A 832 19.83 -32.02 25.98
N ARG A 833 18.64 -31.41 25.86
CA ARG A 833 17.36 -32.13 25.77
C ARG A 833 16.88 -32.39 24.35
N ASN A 834 17.48 -31.72 23.35
CA ASN A 834 17.10 -31.82 21.93
C ASN A 834 15.61 -31.50 21.65
N GLU A 835 15.11 -30.41 22.23
CA GLU A 835 13.70 -30.00 22.11
C GLU A 835 13.40 -29.28 20.78
N LYS A 836 12.16 -29.38 20.30
CA LYS A 836 11.67 -28.59 19.14
C LYS A 836 11.69 -27.09 19.54
N LEU A 837 11.98 -26.17 18.60
CA LEU A 837 12.00 -24.71 18.89
C LEU A 837 10.61 -24.15 19.17
N TYR A 838 9.61 -24.75 18.54
CA TYR A 838 8.20 -24.42 18.62
C TYR A 838 7.42 -25.71 18.90
N TYR A 839 6.33 -25.60 19.64
CA TYR A 839 5.41 -26.70 19.92
C TYR A 839 3.97 -26.22 19.66
N THR A 840 3.06 -27.17 19.46
CA THR A 840 1.64 -26.89 19.23
C THR A 840 0.82 -27.34 20.43
N GLN A 841 -0.17 -26.55 20.85
CA GLN A 841 -1.14 -26.90 21.91
C GLN A 841 -2.52 -26.29 21.60
N GLY A 842 -3.57 -26.79 22.24
CA GLY A 842 -4.92 -26.23 22.18
C GLY A 842 -5.85 -26.88 21.15
N LYS A 843 -7.14 -26.53 21.23
CA LYS A 843 -8.19 -26.91 20.27
C LYS A 843 -9.00 -25.66 19.87
N PRO A 844 -8.91 -25.16 18.63
CA PRO A 844 -8.02 -25.58 17.54
C PRO A 844 -6.54 -25.42 17.92
N ALA A 845 -5.65 -26.15 17.24
CA ALA A 845 -4.24 -26.19 17.60
C ALA A 845 -3.48 -24.92 17.15
N LYS A 846 -2.72 -24.28 18.05
CA LYS A 846 -1.84 -23.13 17.77
C LYS A 846 -0.40 -23.44 18.17
N ASP A 847 0.55 -22.94 17.38
CA ASP A 847 1.99 -23.00 17.73
C ASP A 847 2.33 -21.92 18.79
N TYR A 848 3.35 -22.20 19.62
CA TYR A 848 3.99 -21.26 20.54
C TYR A 848 5.51 -21.48 20.57
N SER A 849 6.32 -20.45 20.83
CA SER A 849 7.79 -20.60 20.91
C SER A 849 8.25 -21.06 22.29
N ILE A 850 9.34 -21.82 22.32
CA ILE A 850 9.99 -22.25 23.56
C ILE A 850 10.85 -21.09 24.11
N PRO A 851 10.82 -20.82 25.43
CA PRO A 851 11.46 -19.66 26.03
C PRO A 851 12.99 -19.85 26.18
N ILE A 852 13.69 -20.00 25.06
CA ILE A 852 15.14 -20.22 25.02
C ILE A 852 15.85 -19.00 25.63
N GLY A 853 16.77 -19.27 26.56
CA GLY A 853 17.44 -18.24 27.37
C GLY A 853 16.78 -17.97 28.72
N TRP A 854 15.57 -18.47 28.98
CA TRP A 854 14.85 -18.25 30.25
C TRP A 854 14.96 -19.44 31.20
N ALA A 855 14.53 -19.27 32.46
CA ALA A 855 14.28 -20.36 33.40
C ALA A 855 12.89 -20.20 34.03
N ARG A 856 12.12 -21.29 34.08
CA ARG A 856 10.78 -21.32 34.67
C ARG A 856 10.82 -21.85 36.09
N SER A 857 10.28 -21.08 37.03
CA SER A 857 9.70 -21.61 38.26
C SER A 857 8.21 -21.88 38.00
N ALA A 858 7.78 -23.13 38.16
CA ALA A 858 6.43 -23.56 37.82
C ALA A 858 5.44 -23.27 38.94
N LEU A 859 4.28 -22.71 38.59
CA LEU A 859 3.22 -22.42 39.55
C LEU A 859 2.36 -23.66 39.80
N LYS A 860 1.80 -23.74 41.00
CA LYS A 860 0.92 -24.82 41.43
C LYS A 860 -0.42 -24.72 40.71
N MET A 861 -0.77 -25.75 39.94
CA MET A 861 -1.91 -25.71 39.02
C MET A 861 -3.25 -25.64 39.75
N GLU A 862 -4.11 -24.69 39.35
CA GLU A 862 -5.43 -24.49 39.94
C GLU A 862 -6.40 -25.65 39.66
N ARG A 863 -7.38 -25.85 40.55
CA ARG A 863 -8.46 -26.84 40.36
C ARG A 863 -9.33 -26.55 39.13
N THR A 864 -9.55 -25.27 38.84
CA THR A 864 -10.22 -24.76 37.62
C THR A 864 -9.47 -25.19 36.35
N ALA A 865 -8.15 -24.97 36.30
CA ALA A 865 -7.31 -25.36 35.17
C ALA A 865 -7.24 -26.89 34.96
N LEU A 866 -7.33 -27.68 36.04
CA LEU A 866 -7.52 -29.14 36.00
C LEU A 866 -8.86 -29.53 35.36
N VAL A 867 -9.97 -28.95 35.85
CA VAL A 867 -11.34 -29.25 35.37
C VAL A 867 -11.52 -28.88 33.90
N HIS A 868 -10.89 -27.79 33.44
CA HIS A 868 -10.96 -27.34 32.04
C HIS A 868 -9.86 -27.93 31.13
N ASN A 869 -9.03 -28.86 31.62
CA ASN A 869 -7.99 -29.56 30.85
C ASN A 869 -7.05 -28.59 30.08
N CYS A 870 -6.75 -27.43 30.70
CA CYS A 870 -6.08 -26.30 30.02
C CYS A 870 -4.68 -26.65 29.49
N ASN A 871 -4.00 -27.59 30.15
CA ASN A 871 -2.69 -28.11 29.74
C ASN A 871 -2.69 -28.96 28.45
N LYS A 872 -3.84 -29.12 27.80
CA LYS A 872 -3.98 -29.75 26.46
C LYS A 872 -4.86 -28.93 25.53
N ASP A 873 -6.02 -28.50 26.04
CA ASP A 873 -7.10 -27.97 25.20
C ASP A 873 -7.06 -26.44 25.05
N TRP A 874 -6.28 -25.74 25.89
CA TRP A 874 -6.08 -24.29 25.79
C TRP A 874 -4.74 -23.96 25.12
N HIS A 875 -4.60 -22.74 24.61
CA HIS A 875 -3.39 -22.26 23.96
C HIS A 875 -2.33 -21.84 24.99
N VAL A 876 -1.05 -21.97 24.67
CA VAL A 876 0.04 -21.43 25.50
C VAL A 876 0.38 -20.02 25.02
N ALA A 877 0.50 -19.09 25.95
CA ALA A 877 0.96 -17.73 25.68
C ALA A 877 1.84 -17.19 26.81
N TYR A 878 2.35 -15.98 26.60
CA TYR A 878 3.31 -15.26 27.42
C TYR A 878 2.80 -13.85 27.71
N HIS A 879 3.08 -13.33 28.91
CA HIS A 879 2.77 -11.95 29.30
C HIS A 879 3.98 -11.33 30.02
N GLY A 880 4.56 -10.28 29.44
CA GLY A 880 5.68 -9.55 30.04
C GLY A 880 5.21 -8.66 31.18
N THR A 881 6.04 -8.53 32.22
CA THR A 881 5.73 -7.65 33.35
C THR A 881 7.00 -7.09 33.99
N SER A 882 6.87 -6.10 34.88
CA SER A 882 7.97 -5.67 35.74
C SER A 882 8.14 -6.65 36.92
N PRO A 883 9.38 -6.94 37.37
CA PRO A 883 9.63 -7.76 38.55
C PRO A 883 8.89 -7.32 39.82
N ASP A 884 8.60 -6.02 39.96
CA ASP A 884 7.89 -5.47 41.11
C ASP A 884 6.40 -5.85 41.12
N SER A 885 5.76 -5.98 39.95
CA SER A 885 4.35 -6.37 39.84
C SER A 885 4.10 -7.86 40.07
N VAL A 886 5.14 -8.70 40.03
CA VAL A 886 5.04 -10.17 40.09
C VAL A 886 4.34 -10.65 41.36
N LYS A 887 4.62 -10.00 42.51
CA LYS A 887 4.03 -10.36 43.80
C LYS A 887 2.52 -10.10 43.82
N SER A 888 2.08 -8.87 43.52
CA SER A 888 0.65 -8.53 43.53
C SER A 888 -0.17 -9.36 42.54
N ILE A 889 0.39 -9.67 41.35
CA ILE A 889 -0.26 -10.51 40.34
C ILE A 889 -0.47 -11.95 40.84
N LEU A 890 0.52 -12.51 41.55
CA LEU A 890 0.41 -13.87 42.10
C LEU A 890 -0.45 -13.93 43.37
N GLU A 891 -0.56 -12.83 44.13
CA GLU A 891 -1.38 -12.74 45.33
C GLU A 891 -2.87 -12.48 45.04
N ASP A 892 -3.21 -11.74 43.96
CA ASP A 892 -4.60 -11.66 43.43
C ASP A 892 -5.00 -12.88 42.56
N GLY A 893 -4.00 -13.63 42.08
CA GLY A 893 -4.16 -14.80 41.21
C GLY A 893 -4.59 -14.47 39.76
N LYS A 894 -4.52 -13.20 39.34
CA LYS A 894 -4.95 -12.75 38.01
C LYS A 894 -3.95 -11.75 37.44
N LEU A 895 -3.85 -11.71 36.11
CA LEU A 895 -3.20 -10.58 35.44
C LEU A 895 -4.02 -9.31 35.64
N LEU A 896 -3.30 -8.21 35.89
CA LEU A 896 -3.86 -6.88 36.12
C LEU A 896 -3.99 -6.12 34.79
N MET A 897 -4.89 -5.14 34.74
CA MET A 897 -5.18 -4.28 33.58
C MET A 897 -5.00 -2.79 33.96
N PRO A 898 -4.79 -1.89 32.99
CA PRO A 898 -4.82 -0.46 33.24
C PRO A 898 -6.13 -0.02 33.91
N GLY A 899 -6.03 0.81 34.95
CA GLY A 899 -7.13 1.26 35.79
C GLY A 899 -7.38 0.43 37.05
N ASP A 900 -6.82 -0.77 37.18
CA ASP A 900 -6.86 -1.60 38.40
C ASP A 900 -6.10 -0.96 39.55
N GLU A 901 -6.39 -1.38 40.78
CA GLU A 901 -5.63 -1.08 41.99
C GLU A 901 -4.95 -2.35 42.50
N THR A 902 -3.65 -2.29 42.80
CA THR A 902 -2.92 -3.43 43.40
C THR A 902 -3.33 -3.62 44.86
N LEU A 903 -3.01 -4.78 45.43
CA LEU A 903 -3.11 -5.06 46.87
C LEU A 903 -2.29 -4.09 47.76
N GLU A 904 -1.44 -3.26 47.16
CA GLU A 904 -0.61 -2.25 47.82
C GLU A 904 -1.18 -0.81 47.64
N GLY A 905 -2.43 -0.68 47.17
CA GLY A 905 -3.11 0.61 46.96
C GLY A 905 -2.60 1.40 45.76
N ARG A 906 -1.80 0.78 44.87
CA ARG A 906 -1.27 1.45 43.69
C ARG A 906 -2.21 1.25 42.51
N ARG A 907 -2.84 2.32 42.04
CA ARG A 907 -3.57 2.28 40.76
C ARG A 907 -2.60 2.15 39.57
N LEU A 908 -2.88 1.23 38.66
CA LEU A 908 -2.14 1.05 37.42
C LEU A 908 -2.60 2.06 36.37
N SER A 909 -1.63 2.79 35.80
CA SER A 909 -1.86 3.62 34.61
C SER A 909 -1.87 2.77 33.34
N GLU A 910 -2.28 3.39 32.24
CA GLU A 910 -1.89 2.94 30.91
C GLU A 910 -0.36 3.13 30.74
N VAL A 911 0.27 2.40 29.81
CA VAL A 911 1.74 2.33 29.69
C VAL A 911 2.23 3.28 28.61
N ASP A 912 3.20 4.13 28.96
CA ASP A 912 3.82 5.09 28.03
C ASP A 912 4.25 4.41 26.71
N GLY A 913 3.79 4.96 25.59
CA GLY A 913 4.03 4.41 24.25
C GLY A 913 2.90 3.54 23.68
N HIS A 914 1.90 3.16 24.48
CA HIS A 914 0.67 2.52 23.99
C HIS A 914 -0.50 3.50 23.92
N PHE A 915 -1.62 3.06 23.30
CA PHE A 915 -2.85 3.84 23.27
C PHE A 915 -3.42 4.05 24.67
N THR A 916 -3.73 5.30 25.01
CA THR A 916 -4.41 5.74 26.22
C THR A 916 -5.90 6.00 25.95
N ASP A 917 -6.71 6.15 27.01
CA ASP A 917 -8.11 6.55 26.87
C ASP A 917 -8.29 7.86 26.06
N ASP A 918 -7.27 8.73 26.03
CA ASP A 918 -7.25 10.03 25.34
C ASP A 918 -6.80 9.99 23.87
N ASN A 919 -6.01 8.99 23.45
CA ASN A 919 -5.38 8.96 22.11
C ASN A 919 -5.66 7.69 21.28
N LYS A 920 -6.46 6.76 21.81
CA LYS A 920 -6.85 5.51 21.14
C LYS A 920 -7.69 5.73 19.87
N PRO A 921 -7.64 4.80 18.89
CA PRO A 921 -8.56 4.77 17.77
C PRO A 921 -10.02 4.59 18.24
N GLU A 922 -10.97 5.10 17.46
CA GLU A 922 -12.40 4.96 17.76
C GLU A 922 -12.81 3.48 17.87
N GLY A 923 -13.57 3.14 18.92
CA GLY A 923 -13.95 1.76 19.24
C GLY A 923 -12.84 0.87 19.83
N PHE A 924 -11.60 1.36 19.98
CA PHE A 924 -10.55 0.62 20.70
C PHE A 924 -10.81 0.63 22.22
N ASN A 925 -10.41 -0.45 22.91
CA ASN A 925 -10.51 -0.57 24.37
C ASN A 925 -9.11 -0.80 24.95
N THR A 926 -8.60 0.16 25.71
CA THR A 926 -7.28 0.09 26.37
C THR A 926 -7.25 -0.86 27.57
N LYS A 927 -8.42 -1.17 28.15
CA LYS A 927 -8.57 -2.01 29.34
C LYS A 927 -8.64 -3.48 28.92
N GLN A 928 -7.50 -3.98 28.46
CA GLN A 928 -7.27 -5.35 28.01
C GLN A 928 -5.93 -5.89 28.54
N ILE A 929 -5.84 -7.22 28.63
CA ILE A 929 -4.60 -7.97 28.86
C ILE A 929 -4.01 -8.34 27.50
N PHE A 930 -2.77 -7.94 27.27
CA PHE A 930 -1.99 -8.30 26.09
C PHE A 930 -1.07 -9.49 26.40
N VAL A 931 -1.07 -10.49 25.53
CA VAL A 931 -0.26 -11.72 25.61
C VAL A 931 0.32 -12.07 24.23
N SER A 932 1.22 -13.05 24.13
CA SER A 932 1.79 -13.49 22.85
C SER A 932 2.07 -15.00 22.82
N PRO A 933 1.96 -15.68 21.66
CA PRO A 933 2.53 -17.02 21.47
C PRO A 933 4.07 -17.00 21.44
N SER A 934 4.68 -15.81 21.31
CA SER A 934 6.12 -15.63 21.30
C SER A 934 6.66 -15.02 22.60
N ILE A 935 7.56 -15.77 23.23
CA ILE A 935 8.41 -15.25 24.32
C ILE A 935 9.36 -14.14 23.85
N ARG A 936 9.74 -14.11 22.56
CA ARG A 936 10.62 -13.06 22.01
C ARG A 936 9.90 -11.72 22.02
N TYR A 937 8.59 -11.73 21.76
CA TYR A 937 7.73 -10.55 21.85
C TYR A 937 7.50 -10.12 23.30
N SER A 938 6.94 -10.99 24.14
CA SER A 938 6.66 -10.66 25.55
C SER A 938 7.91 -10.36 26.39
N GLY A 939 9.10 -10.75 25.92
CA GLY A 939 10.39 -10.45 26.54
C GLY A 939 11.02 -9.10 26.16
N LEU A 940 10.43 -8.34 25.22
CA LEU A 940 10.88 -6.99 24.88
C LEU A 940 10.79 -6.05 26.09
N GLU A 941 11.67 -5.04 26.15
CA GLU A 941 11.80 -4.15 27.31
C GLU A 941 10.50 -3.40 27.68
N VAL A 942 9.69 -3.07 26.68
CA VAL A 942 8.40 -2.39 26.84
C VAL A 942 7.40 -3.21 27.68
N TYR A 943 7.37 -4.54 27.49
CA TYR A 943 6.50 -5.45 28.24
C TYR A 943 7.18 -6.02 29.48
N ALA A 944 8.37 -6.63 29.31
CA ALA A 944 9.16 -7.21 30.38
C ALA A 944 10.28 -6.25 30.82
N LYS A 945 9.89 -5.18 31.52
CA LYS A 945 10.79 -4.15 32.06
C LYS A 945 11.82 -4.77 32.99
N SER A 946 13.12 -4.54 32.73
CA SER A 946 14.20 -5.14 33.52
C SER A 946 14.46 -4.43 34.86
N LYS A 947 14.92 -5.19 35.85
CA LYS A 947 15.38 -4.69 37.17
C LYS A 947 16.83 -5.14 37.42
N ARG A 948 17.65 -4.29 38.06
CA ARG A 948 19.00 -4.70 38.51
C ARG A 948 18.86 -5.76 39.61
N PHE A 949 19.50 -6.91 39.39
CA PHE A 949 19.75 -7.94 40.39
C PHE A 949 21.26 -8.06 40.63
N GLU A 950 21.66 -8.41 41.85
CA GLU A 950 23.04 -8.76 42.17
C GLU A 950 23.01 -10.14 42.82
N ASP A 951 23.74 -11.10 42.25
CA ASP A 951 23.83 -12.44 42.82
C ASP A 951 24.57 -12.37 44.17
N PRO A 952 23.91 -12.73 45.30
CA PRO A 952 24.51 -12.58 46.62
C PRO A 952 25.74 -13.50 46.84
N GLN A 953 25.89 -14.56 46.04
CA GLN A 953 27.01 -15.50 46.12
C GLN A 953 28.16 -15.08 45.19
N THR A 954 27.85 -14.75 43.94
CA THR A 954 28.89 -14.52 42.91
C THR A 954 29.25 -13.04 42.68
N LYS A 955 28.49 -12.11 43.26
CA LYS A 955 28.62 -10.64 43.08
C LYS A 955 28.52 -10.13 41.64
N LYS A 956 28.13 -11.00 40.71
CA LYS A 956 27.73 -10.61 39.35
C LYS A 956 26.43 -9.83 39.40
N THR A 957 26.41 -8.72 38.67
CA THR A 957 25.20 -7.94 38.41
C THR A 957 24.46 -8.56 37.22
N TYR A 958 23.13 -8.45 37.21
CA TYR A 958 22.28 -8.89 36.13
C TYR A 958 21.17 -7.86 35.86
N LYS A 959 20.77 -7.70 34.60
CA LYS A 959 19.44 -7.22 34.22
C LYS A 959 18.48 -8.40 34.27
N ALA A 960 17.48 -8.33 35.14
CA ALA A 960 16.51 -9.39 35.36
C ALA A 960 15.13 -9.00 34.79
N LYS A 961 14.60 -9.84 33.90
CA LYS A 961 13.26 -9.71 33.30
C LYS A 961 12.34 -10.83 33.76
N VAL A 962 11.04 -10.55 33.84
CA VAL A 962 10.00 -11.53 34.17
C VAL A 962 8.92 -11.57 33.10
N VAL A 963 8.51 -12.78 32.74
CA VAL A 963 7.36 -13.08 31.89
C VAL A 963 6.54 -14.16 32.58
N PHE A 964 5.22 -14.04 32.62
CA PHE A 964 4.34 -15.14 33.00
C PHE A 964 4.11 -16.07 31.80
N GLN A 965 4.24 -17.39 32.02
CA GLN A 965 3.77 -18.41 31.10
C GLN A 965 2.37 -18.85 31.54
N LEU A 966 1.42 -18.80 30.60
CA LEU A 966 0.00 -18.97 30.88
C LEU A 966 -0.71 -19.80 29.82
N TRP A 967 -1.85 -20.38 30.20
CA TRP A 967 -2.83 -20.90 29.26
C TRP A 967 -3.91 -19.84 29.03
N ILE A 968 -4.28 -19.64 27.77
CA ILE A 968 -5.39 -18.78 27.36
C ILE A 968 -6.44 -19.58 26.59
N LYS A 969 -7.72 -19.35 26.91
CA LYS A 969 -8.81 -20.13 26.33
C LYS A 969 -8.96 -19.79 24.83
N PRO A 970 -9.19 -20.79 23.96
CA PRO A 970 -9.65 -20.57 22.59
C PRO A 970 -10.88 -19.64 22.57
N ASP A 971 -10.99 -18.85 21.50
CA ASP A 971 -12.12 -17.93 21.23
C ASP A 971 -12.37 -16.86 22.32
N SER A 972 -11.41 -16.65 23.22
CA SER A 972 -11.49 -15.65 24.30
C SER A 972 -10.68 -14.38 24.04
N TYR A 973 -9.88 -14.35 22.99
CA TYR A 973 -8.92 -13.29 22.66
C TYR A 973 -9.00 -12.92 21.18
N LYS A 974 -8.58 -11.68 20.86
CA LYS A 974 -8.32 -11.23 19.49
C LYS A 974 -6.85 -11.43 19.16
N VAL A 975 -6.55 -11.73 17.90
CA VAL A 975 -5.19 -11.69 17.33
C VAL A 975 -5.00 -10.36 16.62
N GLY A 976 -3.82 -9.75 16.70
CA GLY A 976 -3.49 -8.50 16.04
C GLY A 976 -1.99 -8.28 15.84
N GLN A 977 -1.69 -7.18 15.17
CA GLN A 977 -0.31 -6.78 14.84
C GLN A 977 0.47 -6.30 16.07
N GLN A 978 1.79 -6.33 15.94
CA GLN A 978 2.72 -5.78 16.90
C GLN A 978 2.52 -4.26 17.10
N THR A 979 2.72 -3.80 18.34
CA THR A 979 2.58 -2.40 18.76
C THR A 979 3.93 -1.75 19.14
N VAL A 980 5.05 -2.34 18.72
CA VAL A 980 6.42 -1.94 19.13
C VAL A 980 7.24 -1.28 18.01
N GLY A 981 6.66 -1.04 16.84
CA GLY A 981 7.33 -0.41 15.69
C GLY A 981 8.36 -1.31 14.98
N ALA A 982 8.26 -2.64 15.10
CA ALA A 982 9.26 -3.53 14.51
C ALA A 982 9.08 -3.74 12.99
N GLU A 983 10.01 -3.18 12.22
CA GLU A 983 10.17 -3.39 10.76
C GLU A 983 10.49 -4.85 10.40
N ASN A 984 11.28 -5.53 11.23
CA ASN A 984 11.76 -6.89 11.00
C ASN A 984 10.95 -7.91 11.84
N GLU A 985 10.70 -9.09 11.27
CA GLU A 985 9.98 -10.19 11.96
C GLU A 985 10.65 -10.57 13.29
N ILE A 986 9.91 -10.40 14.39
CA ILE A 986 10.45 -10.53 15.75
C ILE A 986 10.75 -11.99 16.10
N ASP A 987 9.95 -12.94 15.59
CA ASP A 987 10.05 -14.38 15.81
C ASP A 987 9.87 -15.11 14.47
N PRO A 988 10.84 -15.93 13.98
CA PRO A 988 10.79 -16.60 12.68
C PRO A 988 9.60 -17.55 12.45
N LYS A 989 8.72 -17.75 13.45
CA LYS A 989 7.51 -18.56 13.34
C LYS A 989 6.20 -17.76 13.40
N PHE A 990 6.22 -16.52 13.89
CA PHE A 990 5.01 -15.72 14.14
C PHE A 990 5.15 -14.34 13.51
N SER A 991 4.32 -14.07 12.51
CA SER A 991 4.40 -12.79 11.82
C SER A 991 4.10 -11.62 12.75
N ASN A 992 4.80 -10.52 12.52
CA ASN A 992 4.56 -9.24 13.18
C ASN A 992 3.09 -8.78 13.06
N GLN A 993 2.33 -9.27 12.09
CA GLN A 993 0.89 -8.99 11.92
C GLN A 993 -0.04 -9.76 12.89
N GLU A 994 0.45 -10.77 13.63
CA GLU A 994 -0.37 -11.65 14.48
C GLU A 994 0.30 -12.06 15.82
N ILE A 995 1.44 -11.45 16.14
CA ILE A 995 2.24 -11.81 17.31
C ILE A 995 1.68 -11.26 18.63
N GLU A 996 0.74 -10.32 18.59
CA GLU A 996 0.08 -9.73 19.77
C GLU A 996 -1.36 -10.21 19.90
N TRP A 997 -1.72 -10.73 21.07
CA TRP A 997 -3.05 -11.27 21.37
C TRP A 997 -3.68 -10.49 22.54
N ALA A 998 -4.93 -10.04 22.40
CA ALA A 998 -5.58 -9.18 23.40
C ALA A 998 -6.90 -9.76 23.93
N THR A 999 -7.14 -9.68 25.25
CA THR A 999 -8.42 -10.07 25.86
C THR A 999 -8.81 -9.22 27.07
N ALA A 1000 -10.11 -8.98 27.25
CA ALA A 1000 -10.69 -8.43 28.49
C ALA A 1000 -11.15 -9.53 29.49
N ARG A 1001 -11.07 -10.82 29.13
CA ARG A 1001 -11.64 -11.93 29.89
C ARG A 1001 -10.61 -12.58 30.82
N ARG A 1002 -10.40 -12.04 32.02
CA ARG A 1002 -9.44 -12.60 33.01
C ARG A 1002 -9.68 -14.08 33.33
N SER A 1003 -10.95 -14.50 33.43
CA SER A 1003 -11.35 -15.89 33.67
C SER A 1003 -11.05 -16.85 32.51
N ALA A 1004 -10.51 -16.35 31.40
CA ALA A 1004 -10.02 -17.14 30.28
C ALA A 1004 -8.49 -17.29 30.28
N ILE A 1005 -7.81 -16.92 31.37
CA ILE A 1005 -6.36 -17.04 31.57
C ILE A 1005 -6.08 -17.82 32.86
N HIS A 1006 -5.14 -18.78 32.80
CA HIS A 1006 -4.56 -19.42 33.99
C HIS A 1006 -3.02 -19.35 33.92
N LEU A 1007 -2.39 -18.81 34.95
CA LEU A 1007 -0.92 -18.75 35.06
C LEU A 1007 -0.37 -20.12 35.49
N TYR A 1008 0.71 -20.60 34.88
CA TYR A 1008 1.33 -21.88 35.26
C TYR A 1008 2.87 -21.83 35.38
N GLY A 1009 3.49 -20.66 35.15
CA GLY A 1009 4.91 -20.47 35.49
C GLY A 1009 5.36 -19.02 35.45
N VAL A 1010 6.37 -18.72 36.28
CA VAL A 1010 7.14 -17.48 36.23
C VAL A 1010 8.42 -17.78 35.45
N LEU A 1011 8.62 -17.12 34.31
CA LEU A 1011 9.85 -17.18 33.52
C LEU A 1011 10.74 -16.01 33.89
N VAL A 1012 11.99 -16.31 34.25
CA VAL A 1012 13.06 -15.33 34.49
C VAL A 1012 14.06 -15.38 33.35
N HIS A 1013 14.48 -14.21 32.88
CA HIS A 1013 15.69 -14.07 32.08
C HIS A 1013 16.65 -13.12 32.81
N LEU A 1014 17.88 -13.60 33.03
CA LEU A 1014 19.01 -12.82 33.50
C LEU A 1014 20.00 -12.61 32.34
N GLU A 1015 20.34 -11.35 32.09
CA GLU A 1015 21.46 -10.92 31.25
C GLU A 1015 22.52 -10.28 32.15
N GLU A 1016 23.79 -10.64 31.98
CA GLU A 1016 24.92 -10.17 32.83
C GLU A 1016 25.48 -8.83 32.31
#